data_AF-A6R127-F1
#
_entry.id   AF-A6R127-F1
#
_cell.length_a   1.000
_cell.length_b   1.000
_cell.length_c   1.000
_cell.angle_alpha   90.00
_cell.angle_beta   90.00
_cell.angle_gamma   90.00
#
_symmetry.space_group_name_H-M   'P 1'
#
loop_
_entity.id
_entity.type
_entity.pdbx_description
1 polymer ?
#
loop_
_entity_poly.entity_id
_entity_poly.type
_entity_poly.pdbx_seq_one_letter_code
_entity_poly.pdbx_strand_id
1 'polypeptide(L)'
;MPTTTIGDIPFDLWYQIASCLDPQDYINLSFVNRQLYSLLKSDLTARKTVQLCISHTREGKLASKGKITYIEALRRVYDVREAVATAQPYLACMVAYGESFLFNQGVLCYLDEGEIRTLDVHGAARQEQVVNVGAVLLGAWRVPPDFNQGVQFSLLNYSHGIVAGLCEITGLQPWLIVLDIREKSTTDNRRLLFLKQLESSRRIFVRHNDLVLFYGTHSRFAEHGHHEWIIHGWDLVERRPLAERPVQLENFVGSEIGSSICFELHDNHFYAVSNASRFEDEEIDWTSYYICIRFPVQTPHNVEWRALWRRQHREGPIHDMWTNISLQSDDATNQLLIIESRREWSGAGSSRKRRFPIGEDGLLHPPELDNQKEPIPNSDERFESRGIKLWPPLNSHPELLSLLCPPERCGDVDATSDERSMVVVEESYLPVEIDRGDTRLGKGKRKASTEIENYSQWHVPFTLAFMPSSLPWRAIHIAGTNGKGSITGYLSALLTAAGVRCGSFTSPHLIDRWDCITIDNCVVHEPLFRQIEHNVKLRNQSLGIGATEFELLTTTAFEIFTHENVDVGIVEIGHDHQAILGNTLQEIAREKAGIMKPGTPCVIDGTNEPAVLTTLEGIGWETQTPFIITSPDSIMEEFTELAKIFKCLNIEPHQKANIACAVAALQQKGILPSSLPLPSLFQHIPKTPRLGRLQELSLNPLISRSQPILLDGAHNPQSARVLCSVTWVIAASQGKNTQELFNCMLKPGDNVAVVQFGPVDGMPWVRSVESAELLSVVSSCTSSSSDSDSTRELAQSKDFGGDIVSALEWADEVSKQGGGESGESGPLVVAGSLYLVADVLRLLQEINNKKANVQGNTVTQLLHLFWELIAHRITFSPDSEVIQI
;
A
#
# COMPACT_ATOMS: atom_id res chain seq x y z
N MET A 1 -13.09 -34.91 34.85
CA MET A 1 -11.69 -34.91 34.37
C MET A 1 -11.04 -33.65 34.92
N PRO A 2 -9.84 -33.71 35.54
CA PRO A 2 -9.10 -32.49 35.83
C PRO A 2 -8.85 -31.78 34.50
N THR A 3 -9.20 -30.49 34.41
CA THR A 3 -8.96 -29.67 33.22
C THR A 3 -7.46 -29.53 33.06
N THR A 4 -6.88 -30.31 32.14
CA THR A 4 -5.47 -30.20 31.75
C THR A 4 -5.25 -28.81 31.17
N THR A 5 -4.44 -28.03 31.86
CA THR A 5 -4.01 -26.72 31.36
C THR A 5 -2.78 -26.92 30.47
N ILE A 6 -2.51 -25.95 29.60
CA ILE A 6 -1.37 -26.01 28.67
C ILE A 6 -0.01 -26.14 29.39
N GLY A 7 0.04 -25.73 30.67
CA GLY A 7 1.18 -25.85 31.56
C GLY A 7 1.43 -27.27 32.13
N ASP A 8 0.46 -28.18 31.98
CA ASP A 8 0.59 -29.58 32.44
C ASP A 8 1.23 -30.50 31.40
N ILE A 9 1.56 -29.97 30.21
CA ILE A 9 2.18 -30.73 29.11
C ILE A 9 3.67 -31.00 29.46
N PRO A 10 4.12 -32.26 29.45
CA PRO A 10 5.52 -32.63 29.64
C PRO A 10 6.48 -31.92 28.68
N PHE A 11 7.67 -31.57 29.19
CA PHE A 11 8.72 -30.90 28.41
C PHE A 11 9.07 -31.64 27.10
N ASP A 12 9.08 -32.98 27.11
CA ASP A 12 9.40 -33.77 25.92
C ASP A 12 8.40 -33.56 24.77
N LEU A 13 7.11 -33.42 25.09
CA LEU A 13 6.09 -33.09 24.10
C LEU A 13 6.25 -31.66 23.60
N TRP A 14 6.57 -30.72 24.50
CA TRP A 14 6.87 -29.35 24.13
C TRP A 14 8.10 -29.22 23.23
N TYR A 15 9.13 -30.01 23.47
CA TYR A 15 10.33 -30.07 22.63
C TYR A 15 10.02 -30.57 21.22
N GLN A 16 9.11 -31.54 21.07
CA GLN A 16 8.64 -32.00 19.75
C GLN A 16 7.81 -30.92 19.05
N ILE A 17 6.88 -30.27 19.74
CA ILE A 17 6.06 -29.19 19.18
C ILE A 17 6.96 -28.06 18.69
N ALA A 18 7.88 -27.60 19.53
CA ALA A 18 8.88 -26.58 19.18
C ALA A 18 9.68 -26.91 17.92
N SER A 19 10.02 -28.19 17.70
CA SER A 19 10.76 -28.64 16.53
C SER A 19 9.97 -28.59 15.21
N CYS A 20 8.64 -28.45 15.29
CA CYS A 20 7.75 -28.30 14.15
C CYS A 20 7.41 -26.84 13.81
N LEU A 21 7.82 -25.89 14.66
CA LEU A 21 7.56 -24.46 14.46
C LEU A 21 8.70 -23.83 13.65
N ASP A 22 8.38 -22.92 12.73
CA ASP A 22 9.36 -22.05 12.11
C ASP A 22 9.73 -20.88 13.06
N PRO A 23 10.74 -20.05 12.75
CA PRO A 23 11.13 -18.94 13.62
C PRO A 23 10.01 -17.92 13.91
N GLN A 24 9.08 -17.73 12.97
CA GLN A 24 7.97 -16.78 13.07
C GLN A 24 6.92 -17.30 14.05
N ASP A 25 6.46 -18.52 13.82
CA ASP A 25 5.49 -19.22 14.64
C ASP A 25 6.03 -19.45 16.05
N TYR A 26 7.32 -19.77 16.17
CA TYR A 26 7.97 -19.98 17.47
C TYR A 26 7.88 -18.73 18.35
N ILE A 27 8.17 -17.57 17.80
CA ILE A 27 8.16 -16.30 18.53
C ILE A 27 6.73 -15.82 18.76
N ASN A 28 5.85 -15.87 17.76
CA ASN A 28 4.45 -15.47 17.89
C ASN A 28 3.69 -16.33 18.91
N LEU A 29 3.90 -17.66 18.89
CA LEU A 29 3.31 -18.56 19.89
C LEU A 29 3.80 -18.24 21.31
N SER A 30 5.04 -17.79 21.46
CA SER A 30 5.58 -17.35 22.75
C SER A 30 4.88 -16.10 23.29
N PHE A 31 4.26 -15.27 22.44
CA PHE A 31 3.56 -14.06 22.83
C PHE A 31 2.08 -14.27 23.20
N VAL A 32 1.50 -15.43 22.89
CA VAL A 32 0.08 -15.72 23.14
C VAL A 32 -0.27 -15.67 24.63
N ASN A 33 0.60 -16.20 25.51
CA ASN A 33 0.42 -16.09 26.96
C ASN A 33 1.74 -16.22 27.74
N ARG A 34 1.72 -15.85 29.03
CA ARG A 34 2.89 -15.89 29.93
C ARG A 34 3.47 -17.29 30.14
N GLN A 35 2.65 -18.35 30.09
CA GLN A 35 3.10 -19.72 30.33
C GLN A 35 3.88 -20.26 29.13
N LEU A 36 3.34 -20.08 27.93
CA LEU A 36 3.98 -20.41 26.65
C LEU A 36 5.27 -19.60 26.45
N TYR A 37 5.25 -18.31 26.81
CA TYR A 37 6.45 -17.49 26.84
C TYR A 37 7.56 -18.13 27.68
N SER A 38 7.23 -18.62 28.88
CA SER A 38 8.22 -19.25 29.77
C SER A 38 8.76 -20.57 29.22
N LEU A 39 7.92 -21.36 28.55
CA LEU A 39 8.30 -22.67 27.99
C LEU A 39 9.18 -22.51 26.74
N LEU A 40 8.82 -21.59 25.84
CA LEU A 40 9.53 -21.33 24.57
C LEU A 40 10.75 -20.42 24.74
N LYS A 41 10.96 -19.84 25.93
CA LYS A 41 12.21 -19.13 26.26
C LYS A 41 13.42 -20.08 26.45
N SER A 42 13.19 -21.39 26.56
CA SER A 42 14.26 -22.37 26.78
C SER A 42 15.19 -22.50 25.56
N ASP A 43 16.50 -22.42 25.81
CA ASP A 43 17.51 -22.57 24.76
C ASP A 43 17.52 -23.99 24.16
N LEU A 44 17.08 -24.99 24.94
CA LEU A 44 16.99 -26.38 24.50
C LEU A 44 15.93 -26.56 23.40
N THR A 45 14.75 -25.96 23.57
CA THR A 45 13.68 -26.02 22.56
C THR A 45 14.06 -25.20 21.33
N ALA A 46 14.67 -24.02 21.52
CA ALA A 46 15.15 -23.17 20.44
C ALA A 46 16.22 -23.86 19.58
N ARG A 47 17.14 -24.60 20.20
CA ARG A 47 18.24 -25.31 19.51
C ARG A 47 17.74 -26.17 18.35
N LYS A 48 16.66 -26.92 18.54
CA LYS A 48 16.18 -27.85 17.52
C LYS A 48 15.58 -27.10 16.34
N THR A 49 14.81 -26.05 16.60
CA THR A 49 14.27 -25.14 15.59
C THR A 49 15.39 -24.44 14.81
N VAL A 50 16.44 -23.96 15.50
CA VAL A 50 17.62 -23.38 14.81
C VAL A 50 18.29 -24.39 13.90
N GLN A 51 18.51 -25.62 14.37
CA GLN A 51 19.16 -26.67 13.59
C GLN A 51 18.34 -27.10 12.35
N LEU A 52 17.01 -27.00 12.40
CA LEU A 52 16.12 -27.44 11.32
C LEU A 52 15.79 -26.32 10.33
N CYS A 53 15.60 -25.09 10.80
CA CYS A 53 15.00 -24.02 10.00
C CYS A 53 15.98 -22.93 9.60
N ILE A 54 17.03 -22.68 10.39
CA ILE A 54 17.93 -21.54 10.18
C ILE A 54 19.42 -21.90 10.40
N SER A 55 19.79 -23.18 10.30
CA SER A 55 21.15 -23.66 10.57
C SER A 55 22.20 -23.07 9.61
N HIS A 56 21.78 -22.74 8.39
CA HIS A 56 22.62 -22.18 7.34
C HIS A 56 22.66 -20.64 7.33
N THR A 57 21.75 -19.98 8.05
CA THR A 57 21.81 -18.53 8.30
C THR A 57 23.08 -18.15 9.08
N ARG A 58 23.44 -16.87 9.03
CA ARG A 58 24.53 -16.34 9.85
C ARG A 58 24.26 -16.56 11.34
N GLU A 59 23.05 -16.25 11.81
CA GLU A 59 22.62 -16.36 13.20
C GLU A 59 22.70 -17.81 13.68
N GLY A 60 22.22 -18.76 12.88
CA GLY A 60 22.34 -20.19 13.16
C GLY A 60 23.78 -20.69 13.20
N LYS A 61 24.64 -20.21 12.29
CA LYS A 61 26.09 -20.49 12.31
C LYS A 61 26.77 -19.89 13.55
N LEU A 62 26.39 -18.68 13.97
CA LEU A 62 26.90 -18.04 15.19
C LEU A 62 26.48 -18.81 16.44
N ALA A 63 25.22 -19.23 16.53
CA ALA A 63 24.71 -20.05 17.62
C ALA A 63 25.41 -21.42 17.68
N SER A 64 25.60 -22.07 16.54
CA SER A 64 26.32 -23.35 16.45
C SER A 64 27.79 -23.25 16.87
N LYS A 65 28.41 -22.08 16.67
CA LYS A 65 29.78 -21.77 17.14
C LYS A 65 29.82 -21.29 18.60
N GLY A 66 28.68 -21.24 19.31
CA GLY A 66 28.59 -20.78 20.69
C GLY A 66 28.83 -19.29 20.89
N LYS A 67 28.73 -18.47 19.84
CA LYS A 67 28.92 -17.01 19.93
C LYS A 67 27.67 -16.27 20.42
N ILE A 68 26.49 -16.84 20.19
CA ILE A 68 25.19 -16.38 20.68
C ILE A 68 24.37 -17.61 21.12
N THR A 69 23.30 -17.40 21.88
CA THR A 69 22.36 -18.47 22.25
C THR A 69 21.44 -18.84 21.07
N TYR A 70 20.81 -20.01 21.11
CA TYR A 70 19.88 -20.44 20.06
C TYR A 70 18.61 -19.60 20.06
N ILE A 71 18.13 -19.18 21.23
CA ILE A 71 16.97 -18.28 21.34
C ILE A 71 17.28 -16.88 20.79
N GLU A 72 18.50 -16.35 21.01
CA GLU A 72 18.94 -15.09 20.40
C GLU A 72 19.05 -15.20 18.88
N ALA A 73 19.49 -16.34 18.36
CA ALA A 73 19.51 -16.57 16.92
C ALA A 73 18.11 -16.54 16.31
N LEU A 74 17.13 -17.24 16.91
CA LEU A 74 15.73 -17.20 16.44
C LEU A 74 15.16 -15.79 16.50
N ARG A 75 15.36 -15.07 17.60
CA ARG A 75 14.89 -13.69 17.75
C ARG A 75 15.49 -12.75 16.73
N ARG A 76 16.82 -12.80 16.50
CA ARG A 76 17.44 -11.95 15.48
C ARG A 76 16.91 -12.25 14.08
N VAL A 77 16.71 -13.52 13.73
CA VAL A 77 16.13 -13.86 12.43
C VAL A 77 14.67 -13.41 12.33
N TYR A 78 13.88 -13.56 13.40
CA TYR A 78 12.53 -13.02 13.51
C TYR A 78 12.54 -11.51 13.32
N ASP A 79 13.33 -10.77 14.12
CA ASP A 79 13.44 -9.31 14.06
C ASP A 79 13.86 -8.83 12.66
N VAL A 80 14.80 -9.51 12.00
CA VAL A 80 15.21 -9.18 10.62
C VAL A 80 14.08 -9.43 9.64
N ARG A 81 13.38 -10.57 9.74
CA ARG A 81 12.28 -10.92 8.83
C ARG A 81 11.07 -10.03 9.04
N GLU A 82 10.69 -9.78 10.28
CA GLU A 82 9.67 -8.81 10.65
C GLU A 82 10.08 -7.42 10.17
N ALA A 83 11.29 -6.95 10.47
CA ALA A 83 11.74 -5.63 10.00
C ALA A 83 11.72 -5.51 8.47
N VAL A 84 11.96 -6.58 7.72
CA VAL A 84 11.85 -6.61 6.24
C VAL A 84 10.38 -6.72 5.78
N ALA A 85 9.55 -7.51 6.46
CA ALA A 85 8.15 -7.71 6.12
C ALA A 85 7.30 -6.46 6.44
N THR A 86 7.62 -5.80 7.56
CA THR A 86 7.06 -4.53 8.00
C THR A 86 7.92 -3.35 7.53
N ALA A 87 8.95 -3.58 6.71
CA ALA A 87 9.74 -2.49 6.13
C ALA A 87 8.80 -1.66 5.25
N GLN A 88 8.35 -0.52 5.75
CA GLN A 88 7.81 0.52 4.89
C GLN A 88 8.99 1.06 4.05
N PRO A 89 8.91 1.09 2.70
CA PRO A 89 10.05 1.34 1.81
C PRO A 89 10.61 2.79 1.82
N TYR A 90 10.49 3.52 2.93
CA TYR A 90 10.62 4.98 2.98
C TYR A 90 11.74 5.50 3.89
N LEU A 91 12.48 4.64 4.59
CA LEU A 91 13.70 5.04 5.31
C LEU A 91 14.91 4.99 4.37
N ALA A 92 15.15 6.09 3.67
CA ALA A 92 16.41 6.30 2.97
C ALA A 92 17.35 7.10 3.88
N CYS A 93 18.29 6.42 4.54
CA CYS A 93 19.39 7.07 5.24
C CYS A 93 20.62 7.06 4.35
N MET A 94 21.31 8.19 4.28
CA MET A 94 22.58 8.28 3.59
C MET A 94 23.67 7.68 4.48
N VAL A 95 24.04 6.43 4.18
CA VAL A 95 25.05 5.68 4.95
C VAL A 95 26.47 6.17 4.65
N ALA A 96 26.75 6.57 3.40
CA ALA A 96 28.04 7.06 2.97
C ALA A 96 27.93 7.86 1.65
N TYR A 97 28.91 8.75 1.42
CA TYR A 97 29.14 9.36 0.11
C TYR A 97 30.24 8.58 -0.62
N GLY A 98 30.08 8.35 -1.92
CA GLY A 98 31.11 7.70 -2.73
C GLY A 98 30.82 7.76 -4.23
N GLU A 99 31.86 7.56 -5.03
CA GLU A 99 31.82 7.53 -6.49
C GLU A 99 31.18 6.23 -7.02
N SER A 100 31.38 5.12 -6.30
CA SER A 100 30.81 3.81 -6.60
C SER A 100 30.65 3.00 -5.32
N PHE A 101 29.75 2.01 -5.33
CA PHE A 101 29.53 1.14 -4.18
C PHE A 101 29.22 -0.31 -4.58
N LEU A 102 29.47 -1.22 -3.65
CA LEU A 102 29.08 -2.62 -3.66
C LEU A 102 28.49 -2.96 -2.29
N PHE A 103 27.47 -3.80 -2.28
CA PHE A 103 26.95 -4.38 -1.05
C PHE A 103 26.92 -5.90 -1.18
N ASN A 104 27.68 -6.60 -0.35
CA ASN A 104 27.67 -8.05 -0.32
C ASN A 104 28.01 -8.57 1.09
N GLN A 105 27.40 -9.68 1.49
CA GLN A 105 27.58 -10.31 2.81
C GLN A 105 27.39 -9.34 3.99
N GLY A 106 26.51 -8.33 3.83
CA GLY A 106 26.25 -7.34 4.87
C GLY A 106 27.31 -6.24 5.01
N VAL A 107 28.23 -6.14 4.06
CA VAL A 107 29.27 -5.11 4.07
C VAL A 107 29.03 -4.16 2.91
N LEU A 108 28.88 -2.88 3.25
CA LEU A 108 28.90 -1.79 2.28
C LEU A 108 30.35 -1.46 1.99
N CYS A 109 30.76 -1.60 0.73
CA CYS A 109 32.07 -1.22 0.23
C CYS A 109 31.88 -0.06 -0.76
N TYR A 110 32.56 1.06 -0.56
CA TYR A 110 32.41 2.22 -1.43
C TYR A 110 33.75 2.92 -1.66
N LEU A 111 33.83 3.62 -2.79
CA LEU A 111 35.03 4.37 -3.20
C LEU A 111 34.82 5.86 -2.94
N ASP A 112 35.74 6.49 -2.22
CA ASP A 112 35.73 7.93 -1.94
C ASP A 112 37.16 8.49 -2.09
N GLU A 113 37.36 9.44 -3.01
CA GLU A 113 38.66 10.08 -3.30
C GLU A 113 39.85 9.10 -3.46
N GLY A 114 39.62 7.92 -4.07
CA GLY A 114 40.67 6.89 -4.27
C GLY A 114 40.94 6.00 -3.04
N GLU A 115 40.13 6.12 -1.99
CA GLU A 115 40.13 5.24 -0.82
C GLU A 115 38.97 4.24 -0.91
N ILE A 116 39.28 2.96 -0.71
CA ILE A 116 38.26 1.92 -0.54
C ILE A 116 37.86 1.90 0.93
N ARG A 117 36.59 2.13 1.18
CA ARG A 117 35.99 2.15 2.52
C ARG A 117 35.04 0.99 2.66
N THR A 118 35.12 0.25 3.77
CA THR A 118 34.15 -0.80 4.09
C THR A 118 33.53 -0.63 5.47
N LEU A 119 32.22 -0.86 5.49
CA LEU A 119 31.36 -0.76 6.66
C LEU A 119 30.54 -2.04 6.78
N ASP A 120 30.78 -2.83 7.83
CA ASP A 120 29.92 -3.96 8.20
C ASP A 120 28.68 -3.42 8.92
N VAL A 121 27.52 -3.48 8.25
CA VAL A 121 26.25 -2.91 8.75
C VAL A 121 25.66 -3.73 9.90
N HIS A 122 26.17 -4.93 10.14
CA HIS A 122 25.68 -5.82 11.17
C HIS A 122 26.52 -5.82 12.44
N GLY A 123 27.80 -5.44 12.34
CA GLY A 123 28.53 -5.01 13.51
C GLY A 123 27.93 -3.69 14.00
N ALA A 124 27.90 -3.44 15.30
CA ALA A 124 27.69 -2.08 15.82
C ALA A 124 28.90 -1.18 15.50
N ALA A 125 29.39 -1.25 14.26
CA ALA A 125 30.66 -0.74 13.81
C ALA A 125 30.52 0.78 13.66
N ARG A 126 30.88 1.48 14.73
CA ARG A 126 31.14 2.93 14.74
C ARG A 126 32.40 3.31 13.92
N GLN A 127 32.97 2.38 13.17
CA GLN A 127 34.29 2.49 12.55
C GLN A 127 34.30 1.84 11.16
N GLU A 128 34.80 2.59 10.19
CA GLU A 128 35.02 2.14 8.82
C GLU A 128 36.45 1.64 8.64
N GLN A 129 36.65 0.60 7.84
CA GLN A 129 37.98 0.22 7.38
C GLN A 129 38.29 1.01 6.12
N VAL A 130 39.38 1.79 6.15
CA VAL A 130 39.81 2.64 5.05
C VAL A 130 41.14 2.12 4.50
N VAL A 131 41.18 1.87 3.19
CA VAL A 131 42.38 1.44 2.47
C VAL A 131 42.64 2.39 1.31
N ASN A 132 43.74 3.13 1.39
CA ASN A 132 44.20 3.97 0.29
C ASN A 132 44.84 3.10 -0.82
N VAL A 133 44.20 3.04 -1.99
CA VAL A 133 44.62 2.16 -3.09
C VAL A 133 46.00 2.56 -3.61
N GLY A 134 46.23 3.87 -3.78
CA GLY A 134 47.52 4.42 -4.24
C GLY A 134 48.68 4.01 -3.33
N ALA A 135 48.50 4.11 -2.00
CA ALA A 135 49.52 3.72 -1.03
C ALA A 135 49.85 2.21 -1.07
N VAL A 136 48.82 1.36 -1.23
CA VAL A 136 49.02 -0.10 -1.35
C VAL A 136 49.78 -0.45 -2.64
N LEU A 137 49.49 0.25 -3.73
CA LEU A 137 50.14 0.03 -5.02
C LEU A 137 51.58 0.56 -5.04
N LEU A 138 51.84 1.76 -4.51
CA LEU A 138 53.20 2.31 -4.37
C LEU A 138 54.11 1.43 -3.49
N GLY A 139 53.54 0.76 -2.49
CA GLY A 139 54.25 -0.21 -1.64
C GLY A 139 54.51 -1.57 -2.29
N ALA A 140 53.87 -1.87 -3.43
CA ALA A 140 54.01 -3.14 -4.13
C ALA A 140 55.07 -3.03 -5.23
N TRP A 141 56.15 -3.83 -5.12
CA TRP A 141 57.28 -3.88 -6.06
C TRP A 141 56.94 -4.22 -7.53
N ARG A 142 55.66 -4.47 -7.87
CA ARG A 142 55.19 -4.94 -9.18
C ARG A 142 54.31 -3.94 -9.93
N VAL A 143 54.18 -2.71 -9.46
CA VAL A 143 53.31 -1.69 -10.08
C VAL A 143 54.09 -0.90 -11.14
N PRO A 144 53.56 -0.73 -12.37
CA PRO A 144 54.16 0.12 -13.38
C PRO A 144 54.38 1.57 -12.90
N PRO A 145 55.46 2.25 -13.32
CA PRO A 145 55.77 3.63 -12.91
C PRO A 145 54.69 4.67 -13.30
N ASP A 146 53.79 4.31 -14.22
CA ASP A 146 52.76 5.20 -14.79
C ASP A 146 51.49 5.34 -13.92
N PHE A 147 51.42 4.65 -12.77
CA PHE A 147 50.27 4.67 -11.84
C PHE A 147 50.06 6.01 -11.10
N ASN A 148 50.89 7.02 -11.31
CA ASN A 148 50.86 8.28 -10.55
C ASN A 148 49.98 9.39 -11.18
N GLN A 149 49.35 9.17 -12.32
CA GLN A 149 48.49 10.18 -12.97
C GLN A 149 47.21 9.55 -13.55
N GLY A 150 46.05 10.02 -13.10
CA GLY A 150 44.75 9.72 -13.74
C GLY A 150 44.29 8.26 -13.62
N VAL A 151 44.53 7.61 -12.48
CA VAL A 151 44.01 6.27 -12.19
C VAL A 151 42.53 6.34 -11.85
N GLN A 152 41.69 5.67 -12.62
CA GLN A 152 40.28 5.46 -12.30
C GLN A 152 40.09 4.05 -11.77
N PHE A 153 39.48 3.91 -10.60
CA PHE A 153 39.22 2.62 -9.97
C PHE A 153 37.71 2.32 -9.97
N SER A 154 37.32 1.09 -10.29
CA SER A 154 35.93 0.64 -10.18
C SER A 154 35.82 -0.65 -9.38
N LEU A 155 34.83 -0.70 -8.50
CA LEU A 155 34.58 -1.85 -7.64
C LEU A 155 33.85 -2.97 -8.42
N LEU A 156 34.36 -4.20 -8.38
CA LEU A 156 33.79 -5.35 -9.12
C LEU A 156 33.14 -6.40 -8.20
N ASN A 157 33.77 -6.75 -7.08
CA ASN A 157 33.23 -7.73 -6.13
C ASN A 157 33.81 -7.53 -4.72
N TYR A 158 33.01 -7.84 -3.70
CA TYR A 158 33.45 -7.98 -2.32
C TYR A 158 33.04 -9.35 -1.78
N SER A 159 33.95 -10.05 -1.09
CA SER A 159 33.67 -11.36 -0.49
C SER A 159 34.73 -11.69 0.57
N HIS A 160 34.32 -12.17 1.75
CA HIS A 160 35.21 -12.67 2.82
C HIS A 160 36.31 -11.68 3.28
N GLY A 161 36.05 -10.37 3.27
CA GLY A 161 37.03 -9.35 3.64
C GLY A 161 38.06 -9.06 2.55
N ILE A 162 37.75 -9.42 1.31
CA ILE A 162 38.58 -9.18 0.13
C ILE A 162 37.75 -8.36 -0.88
N VAL A 163 38.38 -7.37 -1.51
CA VAL A 163 37.77 -6.52 -2.54
C VAL A 163 38.51 -6.72 -3.86
N ALA A 164 37.76 -6.96 -4.93
CA ALA A 164 38.26 -6.95 -6.29
C ALA A 164 37.78 -5.70 -7.03
N GLY A 165 38.67 -5.06 -7.80
CA GLY A 165 38.33 -3.91 -8.61
C GLY A 165 39.20 -3.76 -9.86
N LEU A 166 38.70 -2.97 -10.81
CA LEU A 166 39.37 -2.63 -12.04
C LEU A 166 40.09 -1.30 -11.85
N CYS A 167 41.31 -1.21 -12.36
CA CYS A 167 42.09 0.00 -12.41
C CYS A 167 42.35 0.35 -13.88
N GLU A 168 41.79 1.46 -14.33
CA GLU A 168 41.94 1.99 -15.67
C GLU A 168 42.85 3.21 -15.64
N ILE A 169 43.88 3.20 -16.49
CA ILE A 169 44.80 4.33 -16.65
C ILE A 169 44.60 4.84 -18.06
N THR A 170 44.41 6.15 -18.22
CA THR A 170 44.13 6.76 -19.52
C THR A 170 45.20 6.36 -20.54
N GLY A 171 44.79 5.68 -21.62
CA GLY A 171 45.68 5.25 -22.70
C GLY A 171 46.43 3.93 -22.48
N LEU A 172 46.22 3.23 -21.36
CA LEU A 172 46.80 1.92 -21.09
C LEU A 172 45.74 0.82 -20.93
N GLN A 173 46.17 -0.43 -21.03
CA GLN A 173 45.31 -1.58 -20.77
C GLN A 173 44.91 -1.63 -19.27
N PRO A 174 43.67 -2.05 -18.96
CA PRO A 174 43.16 -2.05 -17.61
C PRO A 174 43.78 -3.17 -16.76
N TRP A 175 43.85 -2.94 -15.45
CA TRP A 175 44.42 -3.85 -14.47
C TRP A 175 43.34 -4.37 -13.52
N LEU A 176 43.28 -5.69 -13.33
CA LEU A 176 42.49 -6.32 -12.28
C LEU A 176 43.32 -6.40 -10.99
N ILE A 177 42.77 -5.86 -9.91
CA ILE A 177 43.40 -5.76 -8.60
C ILE A 177 42.51 -6.45 -7.56
N VAL A 178 43.11 -7.28 -6.70
CA VAL A 178 42.41 -7.90 -5.56
C VAL A 178 43.16 -7.61 -4.27
N LEU A 179 42.45 -7.03 -3.31
CA LEU A 179 42.98 -6.49 -2.07
C LEU A 179 42.34 -7.15 -0.85
N ASP A 180 43.16 -7.52 0.12
CA ASP A 180 42.76 -7.94 1.46
C ASP A 180 42.61 -6.71 2.36
N ILE A 181 41.38 -6.43 2.78
CA ILE A 181 41.05 -5.24 3.56
C ILE A 181 41.00 -5.51 5.07
N ARG A 182 41.06 -6.78 5.50
CA ARG A 182 40.96 -7.20 6.90
C ARG A 182 42.07 -6.57 7.76
N GLU A 183 41.77 -6.35 9.05
CA GLU A 183 42.78 -5.93 10.04
C GLU A 183 43.84 -7.02 10.20
N LYS A 184 45.12 -6.70 9.93
CA LYS A 184 46.24 -7.64 10.07
C LYS A 184 47.09 -7.30 11.29
N SER A 185 47.35 -8.31 12.12
CA SER A 185 48.32 -8.27 13.22
C SER A 185 49.74 -8.37 12.67
N THR A 186 50.37 -7.23 12.40
CA THR A 186 51.82 -6.88 12.43
C THR A 186 52.93 -7.83 11.91
N THR A 187 52.69 -8.92 11.16
CA THR A 187 53.82 -9.73 10.63
C THR A 187 53.83 -10.00 9.12
N ASP A 188 52.70 -9.89 8.41
CA ASP A 188 52.68 -9.93 6.94
C ASP A 188 51.74 -8.86 6.38
N ASN A 189 52.31 -7.70 6.02
CA ASN A 189 51.58 -6.50 5.63
C ASN A 189 51.13 -6.52 4.16
N ARG A 190 51.18 -7.67 3.47
CA ARG A 190 50.77 -7.80 2.08
C ARG A 190 49.25 -7.75 1.95
N ARG A 191 48.73 -6.58 1.56
CA ARG A 191 47.32 -6.35 1.23
C ARG A 191 46.98 -6.71 -0.22
N LEU A 192 47.94 -6.62 -1.14
CA LEU A 192 47.75 -7.01 -2.54
C LEU A 192 47.81 -8.54 -2.70
N LEU A 193 46.68 -9.17 -3.05
CA LEU A 193 46.55 -10.60 -3.26
C LEU A 193 46.75 -11.01 -4.73
N PHE A 194 46.21 -10.21 -5.65
CA PHE A 194 46.28 -10.47 -7.09
C PHE A 194 46.39 -9.16 -7.87
N LEU A 195 47.23 -9.16 -8.91
CA LEU A 195 47.42 -8.05 -9.83
C LEU A 195 47.67 -8.61 -11.24
N LYS A 196 46.81 -8.27 -12.19
CA LYS A 196 46.90 -8.78 -13.57
C LYS A 196 46.46 -7.72 -14.56
N GLN A 197 47.29 -7.49 -15.57
CA GLN A 197 46.90 -6.71 -16.74
C GLN A 197 45.94 -7.54 -17.61
N LEU A 198 44.83 -6.95 -18.00
CA LEU A 198 43.80 -7.59 -18.81
C LEU A 198 44.00 -7.26 -20.29
N GLU A 199 43.65 -8.22 -21.15
CA GLU A 199 43.65 -8.01 -22.61
C GLU A 199 42.40 -7.24 -23.08
N SER A 200 41.33 -7.27 -22.27
CA SER A 200 40.08 -6.57 -22.51
C SER A 200 39.34 -6.37 -21.18
N SER A 201 38.59 -5.28 -21.04
CA SER A 201 37.61 -5.05 -19.96
C SER A 201 36.17 -5.23 -20.42
N ARG A 202 35.93 -5.71 -21.66
CA ARG A 202 34.58 -5.82 -22.22
C ARG A 202 33.71 -6.77 -21.39
N ARG A 203 32.72 -6.19 -20.71
CA ARG A 203 31.76 -6.88 -19.81
C ARG A 203 32.47 -7.80 -18.81
N ILE A 204 33.46 -7.28 -18.07
CA ILE A 204 34.19 -8.06 -17.07
C ILE A 204 33.28 -8.47 -15.89
N PHE A 205 33.43 -9.70 -15.42
CA PHE A 205 32.92 -10.14 -14.11
C PHE A 205 34.06 -10.65 -13.22
N VAL A 206 33.84 -10.59 -11.91
CA VAL A 206 34.73 -11.19 -10.90
C VAL A 206 33.89 -11.87 -9.81
N ARG A 207 34.26 -13.09 -9.44
CA ARG A 207 33.71 -13.84 -8.29
C ARG A 207 34.85 -14.49 -7.53
N HIS A 208 34.87 -14.33 -6.21
CA HIS A 208 35.92 -14.92 -5.38
C HIS A 208 35.42 -15.26 -3.99
N ASN A 209 36.19 -16.08 -3.28
CA ASN A 209 36.14 -16.23 -1.84
C ASN A 209 37.55 -15.96 -1.27
N ASP A 210 37.85 -16.48 -0.08
CA ASP A 210 39.16 -16.38 0.55
C ASP A 210 40.20 -17.36 0.00
N LEU A 211 39.79 -18.30 -0.87
CA LEU A 211 40.64 -19.35 -1.44
C LEU A 211 40.90 -19.17 -2.93
N VAL A 212 39.88 -18.82 -3.71
CA VAL A 212 39.92 -18.80 -5.18
C VAL A 212 39.29 -17.54 -5.75
N LEU A 213 39.77 -17.16 -6.94
CA LEU A 213 39.31 -16.03 -7.75
C LEU A 213 38.98 -16.51 -9.16
N PHE A 214 37.78 -16.23 -9.63
CA PHE A 214 37.38 -16.36 -11.03
C PHE A 214 37.08 -14.98 -11.60
N TYR A 215 37.62 -14.69 -12.78
CA TYR A 215 37.28 -13.50 -13.55
C TYR A 215 37.11 -13.86 -15.01
N GLY A 216 36.26 -13.14 -15.73
CA GLY A 216 36.04 -13.41 -17.15
C GLY A 216 35.60 -12.18 -17.93
N THR A 217 35.78 -12.25 -19.24
CA THR A 217 35.48 -11.17 -20.19
C THR A 217 34.73 -11.71 -21.40
N HIS A 218 33.81 -10.93 -21.94
CA HIS A 218 33.06 -11.24 -23.14
C HIS A 218 33.76 -10.65 -24.37
N SER A 219 34.93 -11.20 -24.71
CA SER A 219 35.87 -10.61 -25.66
C SER A 219 36.26 -11.54 -26.80
N ARG A 220 36.17 -12.87 -26.64
CA ARG A 220 36.55 -13.82 -27.71
C ARG A 220 35.58 -13.69 -28.86
N PHE A 221 36.05 -13.42 -30.07
CA PHE A 221 35.19 -13.46 -31.26
C PHE A 221 35.20 -14.88 -31.82
N ALA A 222 34.02 -15.51 -31.89
CA ALA A 222 33.86 -16.87 -32.39
C ALA A 222 33.48 -16.89 -33.89
N GLU A 223 33.59 -18.05 -34.52
CA GLU A 223 33.34 -18.23 -35.95
C GLU A 223 31.89 -17.93 -36.36
N HIS A 224 30.94 -18.09 -35.43
CA HIS A 224 29.53 -17.76 -35.61
C HIS A 224 29.24 -16.24 -35.49
N GLY A 225 30.26 -15.38 -35.48
CA GLY A 225 30.10 -13.92 -35.54
C GLY A 225 29.70 -13.23 -34.24
N HIS A 226 29.61 -13.98 -33.14
CA HIS A 226 29.28 -13.43 -31.81
C HIS A 226 30.49 -13.54 -30.87
N HIS A 227 30.51 -12.69 -29.84
CA HIS A 227 31.51 -12.77 -28.80
C HIS A 227 31.16 -13.87 -27.77
N GLU A 228 32.17 -14.47 -27.14
CA GLU A 228 32.02 -15.52 -26.13
C GLU A 228 32.77 -15.17 -24.84
N TRP A 229 32.35 -15.83 -23.75
CA TRP A 229 32.94 -15.68 -22.43
C TRP A 229 34.23 -16.49 -22.29
N ILE A 230 35.32 -15.81 -21.93
CA ILE A 230 36.58 -16.41 -21.49
C ILE A 230 36.67 -16.23 -19.97
N ILE A 231 36.85 -17.34 -19.25
CA ILE A 231 36.91 -17.38 -17.79
C ILE A 231 38.27 -17.89 -17.34
N HIS A 232 38.90 -17.16 -16.43
CA HIS A 232 40.16 -17.49 -15.79
C HIS A 232 39.94 -17.82 -14.31
N GLY A 233 40.59 -18.87 -13.83
CA GLY A 233 40.60 -19.25 -12.42
C GLY A 233 41.99 -19.09 -11.80
N TRP A 234 42.04 -18.59 -10.57
CA TRP A 234 43.27 -18.35 -9.82
C TRP A 234 43.14 -18.79 -8.36
N ASP A 235 44.18 -19.45 -7.86
CA ASP A 235 44.30 -19.84 -6.45
C ASP A 235 44.94 -18.68 -5.68
N LEU A 236 44.22 -18.08 -4.72
CA LEU A 236 44.69 -16.93 -3.95
C LEU A 236 45.70 -17.33 -2.87
N VAL A 237 45.70 -18.60 -2.44
CA VAL A 237 46.60 -19.13 -1.41
C VAL A 237 47.93 -19.53 -2.05
N GLU A 238 47.89 -20.41 -3.06
CA GLU A 238 49.05 -20.92 -3.78
C GLU A 238 49.59 -19.92 -4.83
N ARG A 239 48.81 -18.87 -5.15
CA ARG A 239 49.16 -17.79 -6.09
C ARG A 239 49.54 -18.30 -7.48
N ARG A 240 48.75 -19.24 -7.99
CA ARG A 240 48.94 -19.86 -9.30
C ARG A 240 47.61 -19.95 -10.05
N PRO A 241 47.62 -20.03 -11.39
CA PRO A 241 46.41 -20.28 -12.15
C PRO A 241 45.86 -21.68 -11.83
N LEU A 242 44.53 -21.81 -11.76
CA LEU A 242 43.84 -23.08 -11.52
C LEU A 242 43.87 -24.00 -12.76
N ALA A 243 44.04 -23.42 -13.95
CA ALA A 243 44.15 -24.12 -15.21
C ALA A 243 45.16 -23.42 -16.13
N GLU A 244 45.85 -24.18 -16.99
CA GLU A 244 46.83 -23.62 -17.94
C GLU A 244 46.17 -22.76 -19.02
N ARG A 245 44.94 -23.11 -19.42
CA ARG A 245 44.14 -22.39 -20.42
C ARG A 245 42.87 -21.85 -19.76
N PRO A 246 42.33 -20.72 -20.22
CA PRO A 246 41.03 -20.26 -19.75
C PRO A 246 39.91 -21.20 -20.22
N VAL A 247 38.80 -21.18 -19.49
CA VAL A 247 37.56 -21.85 -19.87
C VAL A 247 36.81 -20.95 -20.84
N GLN A 248 36.54 -21.43 -22.04
CA GLN A 248 35.73 -20.76 -23.05
C GLN A 248 34.32 -21.34 -23.00
N LEU A 249 33.30 -20.50 -22.82
CA LEU A 249 31.90 -20.92 -22.85
C LEU A 249 31.37 -20.82 -24.28
N GLU A 250 31.61 -21.87 -25.06
CA GLU A 250 31.20 -21.92 -26.48
C GLU A 250 29.68 -21.95 -26.61
N ASN A 251 29.11 -21.11 -27.50
CA ASN A 251 27.66 -20.99 -27.71
C ASN A 251 26.83 -20.61 -26.46
N PHE A 252 27.46 -20.06 -25.40
CA PHE A 252 26.71 -19.58 -24.24
C PHE A 252 26.19 -18.16 -24.47
N VAL A 253 24.90 -18.07 -24.82
CA VAL A 253 24.21 -16.82 -25.17
C VAL A 253 24.02 -15.93 -23.94
N GLY A 254 24.07 -14.62 -24.10
CA GLY A 254 23.86 -13.63 -23.03
C GLY A 254 25.12 -12.82 -22.76
N SER A 255 24.99 -11.50 -22.75
CA SER A 255 26.14 -10.58 -22.64
C SER A 255 26.00 -9.50 -21.56
N GLU A 256 24.79 -9.32 -21.03
CA GLU A 256 24.48 -8.29 -20.03
C GLU A 256 24.39 -8.91 -18.64
N ILE A 257 25.49 -8.79 -17.88
CA ILE A 257 25.58 -9.32 -16.52
C ILE A 257 24.49 -8.69 -15.64
N GLY A 258 23.73 -9.54 -14.95
CA GLY A 258 22.62 -9.15 -14.10
C GLY A 258 21.29 -8.97 -14.84
N SER A 259 21.26 -9.04 -16.18
CA SER A 259 20.03 -8.92 -16.99
C SER A 259 19.79 -10.18 -17.83
N SER A 260 20.75 -10.53 -18.70
CA SER A 260 20.68 -11.74 -19.54
C SER A 260 21.49 -12.91 -19.02
N ILE A 261 22.47 -12.65 -18.14
CA ILE A 261 23.41 -13.65 -17.63
C ILE A 261 23.85 -13.31 -16.21
N CYS A 262 24.11 -14.30 -15.36
CA CYS A 262 24.74 -14.11 -14.05
C CYS A 262 25.73 -15.23 -13.73
N PHE A 263 26.67 -14.94 -12.82
CA PHE A 263 27.75 -15.83 -12.42
C PHE A 263 27.84 -15.90 -10.90
N GLU A 264 28.11 -17.07 -10.33
CA GLU A 264 28.28 -17.23 -8.88
C GLU A 264 29.18 -18.41 -8.49
N LEU A 265 29.81 -18.32 -7.31
CA LEU A 265 30.56 -19.42 -6.69
C LEU A 265 29.75 -20.00 -5.53
N HIS A 266 29.49 -21.30 -5.56
CA HIS A 266 28.77 -21.99 -4.50
C HIS A 266 29.26 -23.44 -4.36
N ASP A 267 29.46 -23.91 -3.12
CA ASP A 267 29.79 -25.30 -2.79
C ASP A 267 30.87 -25.90 -3.69
N ASN A 268 31.98 -25.15 -3.79
CA ASN A 268 33.18 -25.54 -4.52
C ASN A 268 32.96 -25.76 -6.05
N HIS A 269 31.90 -25.15 -6.59
CA HIS A 269 31.59 -25.09 -8.01
C HIS A 269 31.43 -23.63 -8.45
N PHE A 270 31.71 -23.41 -9.73
CA PHE A 270 31.36 -22.19 -10.43
C PHE A 270 30.07 -22.41 -11.21
N TYR A 271 29.18 -21.43 -11.20
CA TYR A 271 27.91 -21.44 -11.91
C TYR A 271 27.80 -20.23 -12.84
N ALA A 272 27.23 -20.46 -14.01
CA ALA A 272 26.77 -19.42 -14.93
C ALA A 272 25.35 -19.74 -15.38
N VAL A 273 24.46 -18.76 -15.34
CA VAL A 273 23.07 -18.92 -15.79
C VAL A 273 22.73 -17.83 -16.78
N SER A 274 22.20 -18.24 -17.93
CA SER A 274 21.67 -17.36 -18.96
C SER A 274 20.18 -17.59 -19.11
N ASN A 275 19.45 -16.51 -19.36
CA ASN A 275 18.03 -16.55 -19.69
C ASN A 275 17.77 -16.39 -21.20
N ALA A 276 18.82 -16.24 -22.01
CA ALA A 276 18.75 -16.10 -23.45
C ALA A 276 18.93 -17.45 -24.15
N SER A 277 18.08 -17.74 -25.14
CA SER A 277 18.01 -19.05 -25.79
C SER A 277 18.65 -19.09 -27.19
N ARG A 278 18.71 -17.95 -27.90
CA ARG A 278 19.28 -17.80 -29.26
C ARG A 278 19.93 -16.43 -29.44
N PHE A 279 20.81 -16.32 -30.44
CA PHE A 279 21.49 -15.07 -30.80
C PHE A 279 20.63 -14.12 -31.67
N GLU A 280 19.45 -14.53 -32.13
CA GLU A 280 18.52 -13.76 -32.97
C GLU A 280 17.30 -13.26 -32.16
N ASP A 281 16.88 -12.02 -32.42
CA ASP A 281 15.82 -11.27 -31.70
C ASP A 281 14.37 -11.77 -31.96
N GLU A 282 14.18 -12.82 -32.76
CA GLU A 282 12.85 -13.39 -33.06
C GLU A 282 12.70 -14.78 -32.40
N GLU A 283 12.28 -14.81 -31.13
CA GLU A 283 11.75 -16.04 -30.52
C GLU A 283 10.42 -16.41 -31.19
N ILE A 284 10.49 -17.20 -32.28
CA ILE A 284 9.32 -17.85 -32.90
C ILE A 284 8.82 -19.02 -32.03
N ASP A 285 9.65 -19.51 -31.11
CA ASP A 285 9.36 -20.66 -30.25
C ASP A 285 8.76 -20.25 -28.90
N TRP A 286 7.73 -20.99 -28.49
CA TRP A 286 6.81 -20.66 -27.40
C TRP A 286 7.34 -21.07 -26.01
N THR A 287 8.52 -21.69 -25.94
CA THR A 287 9.16 -22.24 -24.73
C THR A 287 10.52 -21.60 -24.47
N SER A 288 10.61 -20.77 -23.43
CA SER A 288 11.87 -20.20 -22.96
C SER A 288 12.60 -21.19 -22.02
N TYR A 289 13.93 -21.20 -22.00
CA TYR A 289 14.74 -22.00 -21.06
C TYR A 289 15.82 -21.13 -20.40
N TYR A 290 16.21 -21.47 -19.18
CA TYR A 290 17.49 -21.07 -18.63
C TYR A 290 18.57 -22.02 -19.12
N ILE A 291 19.67 -21.48 -19.64
CA ILE A 291 20.86 -22.28 -19.91
C ILE A 291 21.80 -22.12 -18.73
N CYS A 292 22.02 -23.20 -18.01
CA CYS A 292 22.84 -23.26 -16.82
C CYS A 292 24.10 -24.05 -17.11
N ILE A 293 25.23 -23.50 -16.70
CA ILE A 293 26.53 -24.15 -16.76
C ILE A 293 27.10 -24.23 -15.36
N ARG A 294 27.74 -25.34 -15.03
CA ARG A 294 28.58 -25.44 -13.85
C ARG A 294 29.87 -26.22 -14.11
N PHE A 295 30.89 -25.94 -13.30
CA PHE A 295 32.10 -26.78 -13.26
C PHE A 295 32.73 -26.76 -11.85
N PRO A 296 33.43 -27.83 -11.43
CA PRO A 296 34.14 -27.85 -10.16
C PRO A 296 35.32 -26.88 -10.16
N VAL A 297 35.56 -26.19 -9.04
CA VAL A 297 36.64 -25.20 -8.91
C VAL A 297 38.03 -25.83 -9.16
N GLN A 298 38.25 -27.08 -8.75
CA GLN A 298 39.53 -27.77 -8.98
C GLN A 298 39.73 -28.22 -10.44
N THR A 299 38.65 -28.38 -11.21
CA THR A 299 38.70 -28.87 -12.59
C THR A 299 37.85 -27.98 -13.52
N PRO A 300 38.28 -26.73 -13.78
CA PRO A 300 37.45 -25.73 -14.47
C PRO A 300 37.00 -26.11 -15.89
N HIS A 301 37.72 -27.03 -16.55
CA HIS A 301 37.39 -27.50 -17.89
C HIS A 301 36.30 -28.59 -17.92
N ASN A 302 35.89 -29.14 -16.78
CA ASN A 302 34.81 -30.12 -16.72
C ASN A 302 33.45 -29.40 -16.66
N VAL A 303 33.07 -28.83 -17.80
CA VAL A 303 31.88 -27.98 -17.95
C VAL A 303 30.63 -28.83 -18.17
N GLU A 304 29.69 -28.77 -17.22
CA GLU A 304 28.38 -29.41 -17.32
C GLU A 304 27.34 -28.40 -17.80
N TRP A 305 26.55 -28.78 -18.80
CA TRP A 305 25.49 -27.97 -19.39
C TRP A 305 24.13 -28.53 -19.04
N ARG A 306 23.18 -27.63 -18.73
CA ARG A 306 21.78 -27.98 -18.51
C ARG A 306 20.86 -26.89 -19.02
N ALA A 307 19.82 -27.28 -19.75
CA ALA A 307 18.68 -26.42 -20.01
C ALA A 307 17.62 -26.68 -18.93
N LEU A 308 17.19 -25.62 -18.25
CA LEU A 308 16.13 -25.68 -17.25
C LEU A 308 14.93 -24.91 -17.77
N TRP A 309 13.73 -25.40 -17.49
CA TRP A 309 12.50 -24.76 -17.96
C TRP A 309 12.39 -23.34 -17.41
N ARG A 310 12.03 -22.39 -18.29
CA ARG A 310 11.74 -21.00 -17.97
C ARG A 310 10.32 -20.69 -18.46
N ARG A 311 9.59 -19.86 -17.70
CA ARG A 311 8.18 -19.52 -17.94
C ARG A 311 7.89 -19.07 -19.37
N GLN A 312 6.70 -19.43 -19.90
CA GLN A 312 6.29 -19.09 -21.27
C GLN A 312 5.75 -17.66 -21.39
N HIS A 313 5.97 -17.02 -22.54
CA HIS A 313 5.40 -15.72 -22.91
C HIS A 313 3.84 -15.65 -22.89
N ARG A 314 3.14 -16.79 -22.97
CA ARG A 314 1.66 -16.86 -22.86
C ARG A 314 1.13 -16.46 -21.49
N GLU A 315 1.96 -16.49 -20.46
CA GLU A 315 1.57 -16.21 -19.08
C GLU A 315 1.66 -14.70 -18.73
N GLY A 316 1.96 -13.85 -19.71
CA GLY A 316 1.93 -12.38 -19.60
C GLY A 316 3.01 -11.73 -20.48
N PRO A 317 2.76 -10.55 -21.08
CA PRO A 317 3.77 -9.83 -21.85
C PRO A 317 4.93 -9.40 -20.94
N ILE A 318 6.15 -9.78 -21.31
CA ILE A 318 7.38 -9.48 -20.57
C ILE A 318 8.01 -8.21 -21.14
N HIS A 319 8.53 -7.34 -20.27
CA HIS A 319 9.37 -6.23 -20.69
C HIS A 319 10.85 -6.50 -20.36
N ASP A 320 11.60 -6.99 -21.35
CA ASP A 320 12.98 -7.46 -21.14
C ASP A 320 13.96 -6.38 -20.67
N MET A 321 13.71 -5.09 -20.95
CA MET A 321 14.59 -4.01 -20.46
C MET A 321 14.57 -3.81 -18.93
N TRP A 322 13.66 -4.46 -18.19
CA TRP A 322 13.59 -4.40 -16.73
C TRP A 322 13.81 -5.77 -16.07
N THR A 323 14.46 -6.70 -16.79
CA THR A 323 14.83 -8.01 -16.24
C THR A 323 16.08 -7.92 -15.39
N ASN A 324 16.05 -8.52 -14.20
CA ASN A 324 17.23 -8.72 -13.36
C ASN A 324 17.35 -10.20 -13.01
N ILE A 325 18.51 -10.82 -13.24
CA ILE A 325 18.81 -12.21 -12.91
C ILE A 325 20.04 -12.32 -12.00
N SER A 326 19.91 -13.11 -10.93
CA SER A 326 21.00 -13.38 -9.98
C SER A 326 20.92 -14.81 -9.44
N LEU A 327 22.03 -15.29 -8.87
CA LEU A 327 22.10 -16.54 -8.13
C LEU A 327 22.30 -16.21 -6.65
N GLN A 328 21.52 -16.82 -5.77
CA GLN A 328 21.60 -16.59 -4.32
C GLN A 328 21.44 -17.90 -3.58
N SER A 329 22.15 -18.09 -2.46
CA SER A 329 21.94 -19.27 -1.61
C SER A 329 20.71 -19.06 -0.72
N ASP A 330 19.85 -20.07 -0.64
CA ASP A 330 18.75 -20.09 0.31
C ASP A 330 19.27 -20.22 1.74
N ASP A 331 18.84 -19.34 2.62
CA ASP A 331 19.30 -19.27 4.00
C ASP A 331 18.85 -20.46 4.87
N ALA A 332 17.77 -21.14 4.49
CA ALA A 332 17.23 -22.29 5.22
C ALA A 332 17.87 -23.61 4.78
N THR A 333 18.08 -23.80 3.46
CA THR A 333 18.54 -25.07 2.88
C THR A 333 19.97 -25.04 2.36
N ASN A 334 20.58 -23.86 2.23
CA ASN A 334 21.83 -23.64 1.50
C ASN A 334 21.77 -24.10 0.02
N GLN A 335 20.57 -24.28 -0.55
CA GLN A 335 20.44 -24.59 -1.97
C GLN A 335 20.61 -23.32 -2.81
N LEU A 336 21.22 -23.45 -3.99
CA LEU A 336 21.37 -22.32 -4.89
C LEU A 336 20.03 -22.01 -5.55
N LEU A 337 19.62 -20.75 -5.53
CA LEU A 337 18.39 -20.25 -6.14
C LEU A 337 18.72 -19.39 -7.36
N ILE A 338 18.00 -19.59 -8.46
CA ILE A 338 17.90 -18.57 -9.51
C ILE A 338 16.83 -17.58 -9.07
N ILE A 339 17.22 -16.31 -8.94
CA ILE A 339 16.31 -15.19 -8.68
C ILE A 339 16.23 -14.34 -9.92
N GLU A 340 15.08 -14.38 -10.60
CA GLU A 340 14.76 -13.51 -11.72
C GLU A 340 13.63 -12.56 -11.31
N SER A 341 13.82 -11.27 -11.58
CA SER A 341 12.82 -10.21 -11.40
C SER A 341 12.43 -9.67 -12.77
N ARG A 342 11.12 -9.57 -13.03
CA ARG A 342 10.56 -9.01 -14.28
C ARG A 342 9.48 -7.99 -13.97
N ARG A 343 9.24 -7.08 -14.91
CA ARG A 343 8.10 -6.14 -14.88
C ARG A 343 6.98 -6.65 -15.78
N GLU A 344 5.79 -6.83 -15.21
CA GLU A 344 4.56 -7.27 -15.90
C GLU A 344 3.58 -6.08 -16.03
N TRP A 345 2.73 -6.05 -17.07
CA TRP A 345 1.83 -4.91 -17.39
C TRP A 345 0.48 -4.94 -16.62
N SER A 346 -0.26 -3.81 -16.68
CA SER A 346 -1.27 -3.35 -15.70
C SER A 346 -2.39 -4.35 -15.32
N GLY A 347 -2.60 -4.51 -14.01
CA GLY A 347 -3.42 -5.54 -13.36
C GLY A 347 -2.58 -6.47 -12.47
N ALA A 348 -1.30 -6.61 -12.80
CA ALA A 348 -0.28 -7.22 -11.96
C ALA A 348 0.53 -6.11 -11.27
N GLY A 349 0.16 -5.76 -10.04
CA GLY A 349 1.17 -5.26 -9.12
C GLY A 349 2.15 -6.40 -8.90
N SER A 350 3.29 -6.44 -9.60
CA SER A 350 4.35 -7.37 -9.23
C SER A 350 5.68 -7.09 -9.93
N SER A 351 6.67 -6.64 -9.17
CA SER A 351 7.99 -7.25 -9.30
C SER A 351 7.86 -8.68 -8.74
N ARG A 352 7.45 -9.66 -9.55
CA ARG A 352 7.31 -11.05 -9.09
C ARG A 352 8.72 -11.63 -8.98
N LYS A 353 9.34 -11.55 -7.80
CA LYS A 353 10.61 -12.23 -7.49
C LYS A 353 10.30 -13.70 -7.33
N ARG A 354 10.77 -14.56 -8.23
CA ARG A 354 10.60 -16.02 -8.09
C ARG A 354 11.91 -16.66 -7.68
N ARG A 355 11.83 -17.59 -6.73
CA ARG A 355 12.97 -18.37 -6.23
C ARG A 355 12.84 -19.78 -6.78
N PHE A 356 13.86 -20.21 -7.51
CA PHE A 356 13.88 -21.53 -8.13
C PHE A 356 15.01 -22.37 -7.53
N PRO A 357 14.74 -23.31 -6.59
CA PRO A 357 15.77 -24.10 -5.95
C PRO A 357 16.42 -25.06 -6.93
N ILE A 358 17.73 -24.95 -7.11
CA ILE A 358 18.52 -25.94 -7.82
C ILE A 358 18.65 -27.16 -6.89
N GLY A 359 17.99 -28.27 -7.23
CA GLY A 359 18.08 -29.52 -6.48
C GLY A 359 19.52 -30.04 -6.38
N GLU A 360 19.78 -30.96 -5.45
CA GLU A 360 21.12 -31.58 -5.28
C GLU A 360 21.60 -32.31 -6.54
N ASP A 361 20.66 -32.74 -7.37
CA ASP A 361 20.89 -33.34 -8.68
C ASP A 361 21.12 -32.30 -9.78
N GLY A 362 20.93 -31.01 -9.51
CA GLY A 362 20.99 -29.88 -10.44
C GLY A 362 19.73 -29.67 -11.27
N LEU A 363 18.56 -30.19 -10.86
CA LEU A 363 17.29 -30.04 -11.55
C LEU A 363 16.39 -28.97 -10.91
N LEU A 364 15.61 -28.30 -11.77
CA LEU A 364 14.42 -27.55 -11.37
C LEU A 364 13.20 -28.44 -11.57
N HIS A 365 12.32 -28.53 -10.56
CA HIS A 365 11.06 -29.23 -10.72
C HIS A 365 10.11 -28.40 -11.60
N PRO A 366 9.54 -28.97 -12.68
CA PRO A 366 8.53 -28.28 -13.48
C PRO A 366 7.25 -28.05 -12.65
N PRO A 367 6.40 -27.08 -13.04
CA PRO A 367 5.04 -27.00 -12.50
C PRO A 367 4.35 -28.35 -12.67
N GLU A 368 3.60 -28.78 -11.66
CA GLU A 368 2.85 -30.02 -11.78
C GLU A 368 1.83 -29.87 -12.90
N LEU A 369 1.79 -30.86 -13.77
CA LEU A 369 0.83 -30.91 -14.85
C LEU A 369 -0.42 -31.64 -14.38
N ASP A 370 -1.57 -31.14 -14.76
CA ASP A 370 -2.83 -31.85 -14.57
C ASP A 370 -2.90 -33.09 -15.48
N ASN A 371 -4.00 -33.84 -15.36
CA ASN A 371 -4.22 -35.05 -16.17
C ASN A 371 -4.33 -34.75 -17.68
N GLN A 372 -4.46 -33.49 -18.08
CA GLN A 372 -4.50 -33.02 -19.46
C GLN A 372 -3.15 -32.49 -19.95
N LYS A 373 -2.09 -32.58 -19.12
CA LYS A 373 -0.75 -32.04 -19.33
C LYS A 373 -0.67 -30.51 -19.33
N GLU A 374 -1.66 -29.83 -18.77
CA GLU A 374 -1.63 -28.39 -18.57
C GLU A 374 -1.04 -28.05 -17.20
N PRO A 375 -0.21 -26.99 -17.08
CA PRO A 375 0.37 -26.62 -15.80
C PRO A 375 -0.70 -26.17 -14.80
N ILE A 376 -0.69 -26.78 -13.61
CA ILE A 376 -1.58 -26.43 -12.51
C ILE A 376 -1.21 -25.01 -12.02
N PRO A 377 -2.17 -24.07 -11.94
CA PRO A 377 -1.92 -22.71 -11.45
C PRO A 377 -1.25 -22.70 -10.06
N ASN A 378 -0.21 -21.88 -9.89
CA ASN A 378 0.58 -21.70 -8.65
C ASN A 378 1.32 -22.96 -8.15
N SER A 379 1.44 -24.03 -8.96
CA SER A 379 2.18 -25.23 -8.56
C SER A 379 3.70 -25.03 -8.45
N ASP A 380 4.20 -23.97 -9.06
CA ASP A 380 5.57 -23.45 -9.01
C ASP A 380 5.87 -22.63 -7.74
N GLU A 381 4.85 -22.20 -7.00
CA GLU A 381 4.96 -21.41 -5.76
C GLU A 381 5.11 -22.31 -4.49
N ARG A 382 5.23 -23.63 -4.65
CA ARG A 382 5.35 -24.60 -3.52
C ARG A 382 6.56 -24.43 -2.61
N PHE A 383 7.53 -23.60 -3.00
CA PHE A 383 8.69 -23.29 -2.18
C PHE A 383 8.61 -21.91 -1.52
N GLU A 384 7.41 -21.34 -1.39
CA GLU A 384 7.15 -20.39 -0.30
C GLU A 384 7.39 -21.07 1.05
N SER A 385 7.90 -20.28 2.00
CA SER A 385 8.26 -20.69 3.35
C SER A 385 7.21 -21.64 3.91
N ARG A 386 7.63 -22.70 4.61
CA ARG A 386 6.77 -23.60 5.38
C ARG A 386 6.05 -22.85 6.52
N GLY A 387 5.23 -21.85 6.18
CA GLY A 387 4.21 -21.31 7.04
C GLY A 387 3.24 -22.45 7.31
N ILE A 388 3.10 -22.77 8.59
CA ILE A 388 1.99 -23.49 9.20
C ILE A 388 1.49 -24.71 8.38
N LYS A 389 2.09 -25.89 8.63
CA LYS A 389 1.30 -27.13 8.64
C LYS A 389 0.78 -27.36 10.04
N LEU A 390 -0.30 -26.67 10.42
CA LEU A 390 -1.12 -27.08 11.57
C LEU A 390 -1.95 -28.31 11.18
N TRP A 391 -1.27 -29.44 10.96
CA TRP A 391 -1.88 -30.74 11.10
C TRP A 391 -1.04 -31.53 12.07
N PRO A 392 -1.60 -31.96 13.21
CA PRO A 392 -0.85 -32.84 14.07
C PRO A 392 -0.68 -34.18 13.32
N PRO A 393 0.39 -34.96 13.56
CA PRO A 393 0.61 -36.22 12.86
C PRO A 393 -0.66 -37.09 12.91
N LEU A 394 -0.94 -37.87 11.86
CA LEU A 394 -2.16 -38.67 11.66
C LEU A 394 -2.59 -39.57 12.86
N ASN A 395 -1.76 -39.68 13.90
CA ASN A 395 -1.95 -40.50 15.10
C ASN A 395 -2.04 -39.67 16.41
N SER A 396 -2.39 -38.40 16.35
CA SER A 396 -2.41 -37.51 17.54
C SER A 396 -3.63 -37.71 18.43
N HIS A 397 -3.44 -37.58 19.74
CA HIS A 397 -4.49 -37.84 20.74
C HIS A 397 -5.68 -36.85 20.60
N PRO A 398 -6.95 -37.29 20.72
CA PRO A 398 -8.14 -36.45 20.50
C PRO A 398 -8.18 -35.18 21.37
N GLU A 399 -7.66 -35.26 22.60
CA GLU A 399 -7.60 -34.10 23.50
C GLU A 399 -6.64 -33.01 23.00
N LEU A 400 -5.50 -33.37 22.39
CA LEU A 400 -4.56 -32.42 21.79
C LEU A 400 -5.18 -31.73 20.56
N LEU A 401 -5.98 -32.48 19.78
CA LEU A 401 -6.77 -31.95 18.67
C LEU A 401 -7.83 -30.97 19.13
N SER A 402 -8.54 -31.27 20.23
CA SER A 402 -9.56 -30.36 20.80
C SER A 402 -8.97 -29.09 21.42
N LEU A 403 -7.71 -29.15 21.87
CA LEU A 403 -7.00 -28.02 22.48
C LEU A 403 -6.41 -27.07 21.42
N LEU A 404 -5.96 -27.62 20.28
CA LEU A 404 -5.38 -26.86 19.16
C LEU A 404 -6.43 -26.40 18.14
N CYS A 405 -7.57 -27.10 18.07
CA CYS A 405 -8.72 -26.78 17.23
C CYS A 405 -10.01 -26.96 18.04
N PRO A 406 -10.50 -25.92 18.73
CA PRO A 406 -11.78 -26.01 19.43
C PRO A 406 -12.93 -26.34 18.45
N PRO A 407 -13.94 -27.13 18.87
CA PRO A 407 -14.96 -27.71 17.99
C PRO A 407 -15.91 -26.69 17.34
N GLU A 408 -15.93 -25.46 17.84
CA GLU A 408 -16.57 -24.33 17.15
C GLU A 408 -15.53 -23.68 16.24
N ARG A 409 -15.46 -24.18 15.01
CA ARG A 409 -14.91 -23.38 13.91
C ARG A 409 -15.75 -22.09 13.85
N CYS A 410 -15.11 -20.93 14.04
CA CYS A 410 -15.61 -19.72 13.39
C CYS A 410 -15.80 -20.10 11.92
N GLY A 411 -17.01 -19.82 11.39
CA GLY A 411 -17.40 -20.15 10.03
C GLY A 411 -16.48 -19.53 8.99
N ASP A 412 -16.76 -19.83 7.72
CA ASP A 412 -16.07 -19.23 6.58
C ASP A 412 -15.87 -17.73 6.82
N VAL A 413 -14.61 -17.29 6.79
CA VAL A 413 -14.25 -15.88 6.90
C VAL A 413 -14.48 -15.25 5.54
N ASP A 414 -15.70 -14.73 5.33
CA ASP A 414 -15.97 -13.72 4.34
C ASP A 414 -15.14 -12.47 4.71
N ALA A 415 -14.20 -12.07 3.86
CA ALA A 415 -13.48 -10.80 3.98
C ALA A 415 -14.38 -9.62 3.56
N THR A 416 -15.55 -9.50 4.20
CA THR A 416 -16.50 -8.39 4.05
C THR A 416 -16.64 -7.56 5.32
N SER A 417 -15.76 -7.74 6.32
CA SER A 417 -15.86 -7.02 7.58
C SER A 417 -15.43 -5.55 7.46
N ASP A 418 -16.43 -4.69 7.63
CA ASP A 418 -16.36 -3.23 7.60
C ASP A 418 -15.52 -2.64 8.74
N GLU A 419 -14.36 -2.06 8.44
CA GLU A 419 -13.71 -1.13 9.37
C GLU A 419 -14.41 0.25 9.36
N ARG A 420 -14.80 0.74 10.53
CA ARG A 420 -15.46 2.02 10.74
C ARG A 420 -14.51 3.11 11.23
N SER A 421 -14.96 4.34 11.05
CA SER A 421 -14.14 5.56 11.08
C SER A 421 -13.52 5.90 12.44
N MET A 422 -12.37 6.57 12.38
CA MET A 422 -11.58 7.14 13.48
C MET A 422 -11.47 8.66 13.30
N VAL A 423 -11.60 9.42 14.39
CA VAL A 423 -11.65 10.89 14.37
C VAL A 423 -10.56 11.46 15.28
N VAL A 424 -9.56 12.11 14.71
CA VAL A 424 -8.50 12.81 15.47
C VAL A 424 -8.87 14.29 15.59
N VAL A 425 -8.77 14.86 16.78
CA VAL A 425 -9.14 16.26 17.05
C VAL A 425 -7.90 17.05 17.45
N GLU A 426 -7.38 17.89 16.55
CA GLU A 426 -6.18 18.70 16.76
C GLU A 426 -6.51 20.09 17.32
N GLU A 427 -5.97 20.40 18.51
CA GLU A 427 -5.77 21.78 18.94
C GLU A 427 -4.66 22.40 18.06
N SER A 428 -4.91 23.60 17.54
CA SER A 428 -4.04 24.43 16.66
C SER A 428 -2.55 24.04 16.64
N TYR A 429 -1.97 23.91 15.44
CA TYR A 429 -0.56 23.60 15.19
C TYR A 429 0.39 24.49 16.03
N LEU A 430 0.83 24.00 17.18
CA LEU A 430 1.92 24.60 17.96
C LEU A 430 3.15 23.71 17.79
N PRO A 431 4.21 24.16 17.10
CA PRO A 431 5.49 23.50 17.23
C PRO A 431 5.96 23.64 18.68
N VAL A 432 6.50 22.57 19.23
CA VAL A 432 7.21 22.55 20.52
C VAL A 432 8.22 23.71 20.56
N GLU A 433 8.04 24.67 21.48
CA GLU A 433 9.01 25.73 21.72
C GLU A 433 10.33 25.13 22.21
N ILE A 434 11.41 25.32 21.44
CA ILE A 434 12.77 25.14 21.93
C ILE A 434 13.15 26.43 22.65
N ASP A 435 13.14 26.37 23.98
CA ASP A 435 13.53 27.45 24.88
C ASP A 435 14.94 27.97 24.53
N ARG A 436 15.02 29.26 24.17
CA ARG A 436 16.26 29.97 23.90
C ARG A 436 16.56 30.90 25.07
N GLY A 437 17.30 30.42 26.05
CA GLY A 437 17.97 31.30 26.99
C GLY A 437 18.59 30.63 28.21
N ASP A 438 19.89 30.31 28.15
CA ASP A 438 20.80 30.98 29.08
C ASP A 438 22.25 30.97 28.57
N THR A 439 22.89 32.13 28.64
CA THR A 439 24.24 32.38 28.13
C THR A 439 25.17 32.61 29.31
N ARG A 440 26.12 31.68 29.58
CA ARG A 440 27.43 31.97 30.22
C ARG A 440 28.37 30.75 30.29
N LEU A 441 29.38 30.78 29.41
CA LEU A 441 30.82 30.46 29.57
C LEU A 441 31.28 29.11 30.19
N GLY A 442 32.00 28.31 29.36
CA GLY A 442 33.00 27.32 29.82
C GLY A 442 33.55 26.41 28.72
N LYS A 443 34.77 26.67 28.23
CA LYS A 443 35.46 26.02 27.10
C LYS A 443 35.57 24.48 27.17
N GLY A 444 35.23 23.79 26.07
CA GLY A 444 35.65 22.42 25.76
C GLY A 444 35.05 21.90 24.44
N LYS A 445 35.87 21.70 23.40
CA LYS A 445 35.42 21.22 22.08
C LYS A 445 34.97 19.75 22.16
N ARG A 446 33.66 19.51 22.12
CA ARG A 446 32.99 18.27 21.67
C ARG A 446 32.02 18.66 20.54
N LYS A 447 32.17 18.06 19.36
CA LYS A 447 31.16 18.13 18.28
C LYS A 447 30.04 17.16 18.69
N ALA A 448 28.92 17.70 19.14
CA ALA A 448 27.67 16.96 19.33
C ALA A 448 26.89 17.02 18.01
N SER A 449 26.53 15.83 17.54
CA SER A 449 25.65 15.53 16.41
C SER A 449 24.25 16.10 16.66
N THR A 450 23.77 16.90 15.72
CA THR A 450 22.38 17.34 15.60
C THR A 450 21.53 16.19 15.05
N GLU A 451 20.76 15.54 15.93
CA GLU A 451 19.61 14.70 15.60
C GLU A 451 18.37 15.60 15.50
N ILE A 452 18.03 16.03 14.28
CA ILE A 452 16.69 16.50 13.91
C ILE A 452 16.48 16.00 12.48
N GLU A 453 16.01 14.77 12.33
CA GLU A 453 15.52 14.25 11.04
C GLU A 453 14.78 12.95 11.35
N ASN A 454 13.44 12.98 11.35
CA ASN A 454 12.54 11.82 11.20
C ASN A 454 11.07 12.27 11.14
N TYR A 455 10.73 13.02 10.10
CA TYR A 455 9.35 13.17 9.61
C TYR A 455 9.40 13.31 8.08
N SER A 456 9.34 12.17 7.38
CA SER A 456 9.05 12.08 5.95
C SER A 456 8.67 10.62 5.69
N GLN A 457 7.52 10.27 5.13
CA GLN A 457 6.98 10.75 3.87
C GLN A 457 5.45 10.67 3.88
N TRP A 458 4.76 11.81 3.79
CA TRP A 458 3.99 12.31 2.64
C TRP A 458 3.79 13.83 2.89
N HIS A 459 3.88 14.65 1.84
CA HIS A 459 3.66 16.11 1.80
C HIS A 459 4.67 17.10 2.41
N VAL A 460 5.85 16.74 2.90
CA VAL A 460 6.75 17.78 3.47
C VAL A 460 7.18 18.86 2.44
N PRO A 461 7.52 18.57 1.17
CA PRO A 461 7.78 19.62 0.17
C PRO A 461 6.53 20.39 -0.24
N PHE A 462 5.37 19.74 -0.21
CA PHE A 462 4.09 20.30 -0.62
C PHE A 462 3.53 21.28 0.43
N THR A 463 3.47 20.86 1.69
CA THR A 463 3.00 21.70 2.81
C THR A 463 3.92 22.89 3.05
N LEU A 464 5.25 22.72 2.94
CA LEU A 464 6.22 23.81 3.09
C LEU A 464 6.24 24.82 1.92
N ALA A 465 5.79 24.42 0.72
CA ALA A 465 5.75 25.29 -0.45
C ALA A 465 4.42 26.07 -0.60
N PHE A 466 3.32 25.56 -0.04
CA PHE A 466 1.97 26.13 -0.22
C PHE A 466 1.37 26.78 1.02
N MET A 467 1.76 26.37 2.24
CA MET A 467 1.09 26.76 3.48
C MET A 467 2.07 27.38 4.49
N PRO A 468 1.63 28.33 5.34
CA PRO A 468 2.41 28.80 6.48
C PRO A 468 2.69 27.66 7.47
N SER A 469 3.74 27.83 8.29
CA SER A 469 4.19 26.84 9.30
C SER A 469 3.17 26.47 10.37
N SER A 470 2.03 27.15 10.41
CA SER A 470 0.87 26.87 11.26
C SER A 470 -0.40 27.28 10.54
N LEU A 471 -1.42 26.42 10.54
CA LEU A 471 -2.76 26.77 10.04
C LEU A 471 -3.46 27.70 11.05
N PRO A 472 -4.21 28.72 10.59
CA PRO A 472 -4.87 29.67 11.48
C PRO A 472 -6.16 29.12 12.13
N TRP A 473 -6.49 27.85 11.88
CA TRP A 473 -7.71 27.17 12.32
C TRP A 473 -7.40 25.80 12.92
N ARG A 474 -8.31 25.28 13.75
CA ARG A 474 -8.19 23.94 14.39
C ARG A 474 -8.66 22.85 13.44
N ALA A 475 -8.04 21.68 13.44
CA ALA A 475 -8.38 20.62 12.51
C ALA A 475 -9.11 19.45 13.20
N ILE A 476 -10.18 18.96 12.61
CA ILE A 476 -10.75 17.65 12.93
C ILE A 476 -10.49 16.73 11.74
N HIS A 477 -9.69 15.70 11.97
CA HIS A 477 -9.26 14.76 10.95
C HIS A 477 -10.04 13.47 11.03
N ILE A 478 -10.60 13.02 9.91
CA ILE A 478 -11.44 11.84 9.87
C ILE A 478 -10.83 10.82 8.91
N ALA A 479 -10.49 9.65 9.42
CA ALA A 479 -10.06 8.48 8.66
C ALA A 479 -11.07 7.34 8.86
N GLY A 480 -11.11 6.36 7.95
CA GLY A 480 -12.08 5.26 8.02
C GLY A 480 -12.30 4.58 6.67
N THR A 481 -12.91 3.40 6.65
CA THR A 481 -13.42 2.81 5.39
C THR A 481 -14.83 3.32 5.16
N ASN A 482 -15.71 3.12 6.13
CA ASN A 482 -17.10 3.58 6.07
C ASN A 482 -17.43 4.61 7.16
N GLY A 483 -18.33 5.55 6.85
CA GLY A 483 -18.86 6.54 7.81
C GLY A 483 -18.19 7.91 7.81
N LYS A 484 -16.99 8.05 7.23
CA LYS A 484 -16.19 9.30 7.21
C LYS A 484 -17.03 10.52 6.88
N GLY A 485 -17.70 10.48 5.74
CA GLY A 485 -18.54 11.58 5.29
C GLY A 485 -19.80 11.85 6.09
N SER A 486 -20.36 10.82 6.76
CA SER A 486 -21.48 11.02 7.68
C SER A 486 -21.02 11.75 8.94
N ILE A 487 -19.88 11.36 9.49
CA ILE A 487 -19.25 12.03 10.64
C ILE A 487 -18.94 13.49 10.30
N THR A 488 -18.34 13.76 9.12
CA THR A 488 -18.10 15.14 8.65
C THR A 488 -19.39 15.96 8.61
N GLY A 489 -20.48 15.39 8.08
CA GLY A 489 -21.78 16.06 8.01
C GLY A 489 -22.39 16.36 9.38
N TYR A 490 -22.32 15.40 10.32
CA TYR A 490 -22.79 15.63 11.70
C TYR A 490 -21.97 16.72 12.41
N LEU A 491 -20.64 16.66 12.32
CA LEU A 491 -19.75 17.66 12.91
C LEU A 491 -20.01 19.05 12.35
N SER A 492 -20.09 19.17 11.01
CA SER A 492 -20.34 20.44 10.34
C SER A 492 -21.70 21.03 10.73
N ALA A 493 -22.76 20.21 10.84
CA ALA A 493 -24.07 20.65 11.32
C ALA A 493 -24.08 21.11 12.78
N LEU A 494 -23.43 20.36 13.67
CA LEU A 494 -23.40 20.69 15.09
C LEU A 494 -22.52 21.91 15.37
N LEU A 495 -21.39 22.07 14.68
CA LEU A 495 -20.52 23.26 14.79
C LEU A 495 -21.20 24.51 14.23
N THR A 496 -21.85 24.40 13.07
CA THR A 496 -22.64 25.49 12.51
C THR A 496 -23.76 25.92 13.47
N ALA A 497 -24.48 24.96 14.05
CA ALA A 497 -25.53 25.24 15.05
C ALA A 497 -24.98 25.84 16.35
N ALA A 498 -23.74 25.52 16.71
CA ALA A 498 -23.03 26.10 17.83
C ALA A 498 -22.53 27.54 17.59
N GLY A 499 -22.66 28.04 16.36
CA GLY A 499 -22.11 29.34 15.95
C GLY A 499 -20.58 29.34 15.83
N VAL A 500 -19.96 28.16 15.69
CA VAL A 500 -18.52 28.02 15.42
C VAL A 500 -18.35 28.00 13.91
N ARG A 501 -17.54 28.91 13.37
CA ARG A 501 -17.34 28.98 11.92
C ARG A 501 -16.54 27.78 11.46
N CYS A 502 -17.11 26.91 10.63
CA CYS A 502 -16.46 25.66 10.25
C CYS A 502 -16.38 25.47 8.74
N GLY A 503 -15.23 24.99 8.27
CA GLY A 503 -15.06 24.50 6.91
C GLY A 503 -15.05 22.97 6.90
N SER A 504 -15.65 22.35 5.89
CA SER A 504 -15.56 20.90 5.71
C SER A 504 -15.06 20.54 4.31
N PHE A 505 -14.13 19.59 4.23
CA PHE A 505 -13.57 19.06 2.99
C PHE A 505 -13.80 17.56 2.93
N THR A 506 -14.35 17.11 1.81
CA THR A 506 -14.84 15.77 1.61
C THR A 506 -14.38 15.21 0.27
N SER A 507 -14.34 13.89 0.09
CA SER A 507 -14.04 13.30 -1.22
C SER A 507 -14.79 11.99 -1.45
N PRO A 508 -15.15 11.66 -2.70
CA PRO A 508 -15.11 12.52 -3.90
C PRO A 508 -16.17 13.63 -3.87
N HIS A 509 -16.10 14.58 -4.80
CA HIS A 509 -17.20 15.52 -5.07
C HIS A 509 -18.41 14.79 -5.67
N LEU A 510 -19.61 15.36 -5.56
CA LEU A 510 -20.85 14.72 -5.99
C LEU A 510 -21.33 15.25 -7.36
N ILE A 511 -21.87 16.46 -7.40
CA ILE A 511 -22.42 17.13 -8.57
C ILE A 511 -21.33 17.94 -9.29
N ASP A 512 -20.66 18.81 -8.54
CA ASP A 512 -19.67 19.79 -9.03
C ASP A 512 -18.40 19.71 -8.19
N ARG A 513 -17.23 19.97 -8.80
CA ARG A 513 -15.94 19.86 -8.11
C ARG A 513 -15.81 20.69 -6.82
N TRP A 514 -16.53 21.81 -6.70
CA TRP A 514 -16.50 22.65 -5.49
C TRP A 514 -17.48 22.21 -4.39
N ASP A 515 -18.42 21.30 -4.66
CA ASP A 515 -19.39 20.83 -3.66
C ASP A 515 -18.75 19.97 -2.55
N CYS A 516 -17.52 19.53 -2.79
CA CYS A 516 -16.72 18.81 -1.82
C CYS A 516 -16.19 19.70 -0.70
N ILE A 517 -16.33 21.03 -0.83
CA ILE A 517 -15.91 22.04 0.14
C ILE A 517 -17.13 22.85 0.59
N THR A 518 -17.39 22.87 1.89
CA THR A 518 -18.46 23.68 2.48
C THR A 518 -17.94 24.59 3.59
N ILE A 519 -18.61 25.73 3.77
CA ILE A 519 -18.43 26.66 4.88
C ILE A 519 -19.79 26.78 5.57
N ASP A 520 -19.85 26.48 6.86
CA ASP A 520 -21.08 26.52 7.66
C ASP A 520 -22.24 25.74 7.00
N ASN A 521 -21.94 24.52 6.52
CA ASN A 521 -22.82 23.65 5.72
C ASN A 521 -23.28 24.18 4.35
N CYS A 522 -22.76 25.31 3.88
CA CYS A 522 -23.04 25.82 2.55
C CYS A 522 -21.88 25.52 1.59
N VAL A 523 -22.19 24.97 0.41
CA VAL A 523 -21.21 24.74 -0.66
C VAL A 523 -20.52 26.07 -1.03
N VAL A 524 -19.20 26.03 -1.20
CA VAL A 524 -18.42 27.22 -1.56
C VAL A 524 -18.86 27.77 -2.91
N HIS A 525 -18.82 29.10 -3.07
CA HIS A 525 -19.21 29.75 -4.31
C HIS A 525 -18.20 29.44 -5.44
N GLU A 526 -18.69 29.03 -6.60
CA GLU A 526 -17.85 28.60 -7.75
C GLU A 526 -16.74 29.61 -8.13
N PRO A 527 -16.99 30.92 -8.28
CA PRO A 527 -15.95 31.91 -8.57
C PRO A 527 -14.79 31.91 -7.56
N LEU A 528 -15.09 31.78 -6.27
CA LEU A 528 -14.07 31.75 -5.22
C LEU A 528 -13.22 30.49 -5.33
N PHE A 529 -13.87 29.33 -5.50
CA PHE A 529 -13.19 28.06 -5.72
C PHE A 529 -12.25 28.12 -6.93
N ARG A 530 -12.77 28.54 -8.09
CA ARG A 530 -11.97 28.60 -9.33
C ARG A 530 -10.80 29.58 -9.22
N GLN A 531 -11.00 30.72 -8.55
CA GLN A 531 -9.95 31.70 -8.33
C GLN A 531 -8.81 31.11 -7.47
N ILE A 532 -9.14 30.49 -6.34
CA ILE A 532 -8.14 29.92 -5.44
C ILE A 532 -7.45 28.71 -6.10
N GLU A 533 -8.21 27.82 -6.73
CA GLU A 533 -7.66 26.65 -7.42
C GLU A 533 -6.68 27.07 -8.54
N HIS A 534 -7.02 28.11 -9.29
CA HIS A 534 -6.13 28.66 -10.31
C HIS A 534 -4.79 29.11 -9.72
N ASN A 535 -4.81 29.81 -8.59
CA ASN A 535 -3.60 30.26 -7.90
C ASN A 535 -2.76 29.09 -7.37
N VAL A 536 -3.41 28.03 -6.86
CA VAL A 536 -2.74 26.80 -6.41
C VAL A 536 -2.08 26.09 -7.60
N LYS A 537 -2.79 25.94 -8.72
CA LYS A 537 -2.26 25.31 -9.95
C LYS A 537 -1.08 26.12 -10.54
N LEU A 538 -1.16 27.45 -10.55
CA LEU A 538 -0.06 28.32 -10.98
C LEU A 538 1.18 28.13 -10.10
N ARG A 539 1.01 28.09 -8.77
CA ARG A 539 2.13 27.83 -7.85
C ARG A 539 2.75 26.46 -8.08
N ASN A 540 1.95 25.40 -8.25
CA ASN A 540 2.41 24.04 -8.55
C ASN A 540 3.32 24.01 -9.79
N GLN A 541 2.91 24.72 -10.85
CA GLN A 541 3.68 24.83 -12.08
C GLN A 541 4.96 25.66 -11.90
N SER A 542 4.86 26.84 -11.29
CA SER A 542 5.99 27.76 -11.13
C SER A 542 7.11 27.21 -10.26
N LEU A 543 6.77 26.38 -9.28
CA LEU A 543 7.71 25.77 -8.33
C LEU A 543 8.11 24.34 -8.75
N GLY A 544 7.55 23.80 -9.83
CA GLY A 544 7.87 22.47 -10.34
C GLY A 544 7.57 21.33 -9.35
N ILE A 545 6.50 21.47 -8.55
CA ILE A 545 6.21 20.57 -7.42
C ILE A 545 5.67 19.21 -7.88
N GLY A 546 4.91 19.19 -8.99
CA GLY A 546 4.36 17.94 -9.54
C GLY A 546 3.23 17.33 -8.70
N ALA A 547 2.46 18.17 -7.98
CA ALA A 547 1.38 17.72 -7.11
C ALA A 547 0.24 17.01 -7.89
N THR A 548 -0.33 15.98 -7.27
CA THR A 548 -1.49 15.21 -7.75
C THR A 548 -2.78 16.03 -7.69
N GLU A 549 -3.83 15.59 -8.41
CA GLU A 549 -5.14 16.27 -8.40
C GLU A 549 -5.76 16.35 -6.99
N PHE A 550 -5.60 15.29 -6.18
CA PHE A 550 -6.11 15.28 -4.81
C PHE A 550 -5.35 16.25 -3.90
N GLU A 551 -4.03 16.34 -4.05
CA GLU A 551 -3.20 17.31 -3.32
C GLU A 551 -3.58 18.75 -3.67
N LEU A 552 -3.75 19.05 -4.96
CA LEU A 552 -4.19 20.37 -5.42
C LEU A 552 -5.56 20.75 -4.86
N LEU A 553 -6.50 19.81 -4.83
CA LEU A 553 -7.84 20.03 -4.28
C LEU A 553 -7.79 20.24 -2.76
N THR A 554 -6.99 19.47 -2.03
CA THR A 554 -6.79 19.62 -0.58
C THR A 554 -6.22 20.99 -0.24
N THR A 555 -5.22 21.46 -0.98
CA THR A 555 -4.64 22.81 -0.79
C THR A 555 -5.65 23.90 -1.11
N THR A 556 -6.44 23.71 -2.16
CA THR A 556 -7.53 24.63 -2.52
C THR A 556 -8.53 24.76 -1.35
N ALA A 557 -8.92 23.63 -0.73
CA ALA A 557 -9.80 23.63 0.43
C ALA A 557 -9.20 24.37 1.64
N PHE A 558 -7.93 24.12 1.95
CA PHE A 558 -7.27 24.78 3.09
C PHE A 558 -7.08 26.28 2.88
N GLU A 559 -6.84 26.72 1.64
CA GLU A 559 -6.78 28.14 1.30
C GLU A 559 -8.15 28.80 1.35
N ILE A 560 -9.21 28.09 0.95
CA ILE A 560 -10.60 28.55 1.14
C ILE A 560 -10.91 28.69 2.63
N PHE A 561 -10.56 27.71 3.46
CA PHE A 561 -10.77 27.77 4.92
C PHE A 561 -10.05 28.97 5.55
N THR A 562 -8.83 29.24 5.08
CA THR A 562 -8.04 30.38 5.52
C THR A 562 -8.63 31.71 5.04
N HIS A 563 -9.02 31.78 3.76
CA HIS A 563 -9.68 32.95 3.17
C HIS A 563 -10.99 33.29 3.89
N GLU A 564 -11.77 32.25 4.19
CA GLU A 564 -13.03 32.33 4.91
C GLU A 564 -12.85 32.40 6.42
N ASN A 565 -11.64 32.52 6.97
CA ASN A 565 -11.40 32.67 8.41
C ASN A 565 -12.21 31.68 9.27
N VAL A 566 -12.20 30.40 8.93
CA VAL A 566 -12.88 29.38 9.72
C VAL A 566 -12.19 29.20 11.07
N ASP A 567 -12.93 28.79 12.10
CA ASP A 567 -12.41 28.45 13.42
C ASP A 567 -11.98 26.96 13.51
N VAL A 568 -12.69 26.10 12.76
CA VAL A 568 -12.49 24.65 12.71
C VAL A 568 -12.59 24.14 11.28
N GLY A 569 -11.55 23.45 10.78
CA GLY A 569 -11.55 22.73 9.51
C GLY A 569 -11.76 21.24 9.74
N ILE A 570 -12.78 20.65 9.13
CA ILE A 570 -13.08 19.21 9.17
C ILE A 570 -12.57 18.59 7.87
N VAL A 571 -11.63 17.67 7.97
CA VAL A 571 -10.89 17.14 6.81
C VAL A 571 -11.02 15.63 6.78
N GLU A 572 -11.50 15.10 5.65
CA GLU A 572 -11.53 13.67 5.37
C GLU A 572 -10.21 13.24 4.70
N ILE A 573 -9.50 12.25 5.26
CA ILE A 573 -8.37 11.59 4.59
C ILE A 573 -8.79 10.24 4.01
N GLY A 574 -8.43 10.03 2.75
CA GLY A 574 -8.24 8.73 2.15
C GLY A 574 -8.88 8.59 0.77
N HIS A 575 -8.11 8.10 -0.20
CA HIS A 575 -8.69 7.43 -1.36
C HIS A 575 -9.30 6.09 -0.91
N ASP A 576 -10.57 5.83 -1.23
CA ASP A 576 -11.26 4.55 -0.97
C ASP A 576 -10.73 3.44 -1.91
N HIS A 577 -9.48 3.05 -1.75
CA HIS A 577 -8.86 1.97 -2.50
C HIS A 577 -8.27 0.94 -1.55
N GLN A 578 -9.11 0.01 -1.09
CA GLN A 578 -8.73 -1.14 -0.27
C GLN A 578 -7.52 -1.90 -0.87
N ALA A 579 -7.41 -1.95 -2.19
CA ALA A 579 -6.29 -2.57 -2.92
C ALA A 579 -4.90 -1.96 -2.66
N ILE A 580 -4.81 -0.78 -2.04
CA ILE A 580 -3.56 -0.07 -1.74
C ILE A 580 -3.21 -0.13 -0.24
N LEU A 581 -4.19 -0.36 0.63
CA LEU A 581 -4.07 -0.16 2.08
C LEU A 581 -3.72 -1.45 2.87
N GLY A 582 -3.77 -2.62 2.22
CA GLY A 582 -3.47 -3.91 2.84
C GLY A 582 -4.50 -4.98 2.47
N ASN A 583 -4.16 -6.25 2.70
CA ASN A 583 -5.04 -7.40 2.47
C ASN A 583 -5.71 -7.90 3.76
N THR A 584 -5.38 -7.31 4.91
CA THR A 584 -5.99 -7.63 6.21
C THR A 584 -6.57 -6.37 6.87
N LEU A 585 -7.59 -6.55 7.71
CA LEU A 585 -8.18 -5.45 8.50
C LEU A 585 -7.08 -4.72 9.30
N GLN A 586 -6.21 -5.46 9.98
CA GLN A 586 -5.15 -4.89 10.80
C GLN A 586 -4.16 -4.01 10.00
N GLU A 587 -3.87 -4.33 8.74
CA GLU A 587 -3.06 -3.49 7.85
C GLU A 587 -3.80 -2.20 7.49
N ILE A 588 -5.08 -2.31 7.12
CA ILE A 588 -5.94 -1.17 6.78
C ILE A 588 -6.10 -0.24 7.99
N ALA A 589 -6.31 -0.80 9.18
CA ALA A 589 -6.37 -0.07 10.45
C ALA A 589 -5.06 0.67 10.75
N ARG A 590 -3.90 0.04 10.53
CA ARG A 590 -2.58 0.65 10.74
C ARG A 590 -2.35 1.85 9.84
N GLU A 591 -2.61 1.72 8.55
CA GLU A 591 -2.46 2.84 7.61
C GLU A 591 -3.38 4.01 7.98
N LYS A 592 -4.63 3.73 8.37
CA LYS A 592 -5.57 4.75 8.83
C LYS A 592 -5.17 5.37 10.16
N ALA A 593 -4.55 4.62 11.05
CA ALA A 593 -4.02 5.13 12.31
C ALA A 593 -2.83 6.09 12.12
N GLY A 594 -2.28 6.22 10.91
CA GLY A 594 -1.25 7.20 10.58
C GLY A 594 -1.67 8.67 10.81
N ILE A 595 -2.97 8.95 10.99
CA ILE A 595 -3.44 10.29 11.40
C ILE A 595 -3.32 10.55 12.91
N MET A 596 -3.04 9.53 13.72
CA MET A 596 -2.80 9.69 15.16
C MET A 596 -1.52 10.49 15.40
N LYS A 597 -1.57 11.46 16.30
CA LYS A 597 -0.45 12.34 16.62
C LYS A 597 -0.19 12.41 18.13
N PRO A 598 1.08 12.44 18.56
CA PRO A 598 1.43 12.53 19.97
C PRO A 598 0.71 13.68 20.68
N GLY A 599 0.07 13.40 21.81
CA GLY A 599 -0.63 14.39 22.62
C GLY A 599 -1.98 14.87 22.08
N THR A 600 -2.38 14.46 20.88
CA THR A 600 -3.66 14.83 20.26
C THR A 600 -4.73 13.77 20.55
N PRO A 601 -5.93 14.12 21.05
CA PRO A 601 -6.97 13.13 21.32
C PRO A 601 -7.50 12.48 20.02
N CYS A 602 -7.65 11.15 20.06
CA CYS A 602 -8.20 10.33 18.99
C CYS A 602 -9.46 9.60 19.45
N VAL A 603 -10.57 9.76 18.74
CA VAL A 603 -11.83 9.06 18.97
C VAL A 603 -11.91 7.85 18.04
N ILE A 604 -12.12 6.68 18.63
CA ILE A 604 -12.21 5.38 17.95
C ILE A 604 -13.64 4.85 18.06
N ASP A 605 -14.24 4.43 16.94
CA ASP A 605 -15.52 3.73 16.94
C ASP A 605 -15.37 2.36 17.60
N GLY A 606 -15.99 2.19 18.78
CA GLY A 606 -16.01 0.97 19.56
C GLY A 606 -16.87 -0.15 18.98
N THR A 607 -17.56 0.10 17.86
CA THR A 607 -18.29 -0.93 17.11
C THR A 607 -17.41 -1.66 16.08
N ASN A 608 -16.13 -1.28 15.96
CA ASN A 608 -15.12 -1.99 15.17
C ASN A 608 -14.87 -3.42 15.69
N GLU A 609 -14.35 -4.29 14.82
CA GLU A 609 -13.96 -5.63 15.23
C GLU A 609 -12.86 -5.60 16.32
N PRO A 610 -12.84 -6.58 17.24
CA PRO A 610 -11.86 -6.62 18.32
C PRO A 610 -10.40 -6.57 17.84
N ALA A 611 -10.10 -7.17 16.69
CA ALA A 611 -8.77 -7.15 16.09
C ALA A 611 -8.35 -5.73 15.64
N VAL A 612 -9.29 -4.95 15.12
CA VAL A 612 -9.09 -3.56 14.71
C VAL A 612 -8.91 -2.67 15.94
N LEU A 613 -9.78 -2.83 16.95
CA LEU A 613 -9.66 -2.10 18.22
C LEU A 613 -8.31 -2.33 18.89
N THR A 614 -7.88 -3.60 19.00
CA THR A 614 -6.57 -3.95 19.59
C THR A 614 -5.41 -3.30 18.81
N THR A 615 -5.53 -3.25 17.48
CA THR A 615 -4.52 -2.63 16.61
C THR A 615 -4.46 -1.11 16.83
N LEU A 616 -5.61 -0.43 16.84
CA LEU A 616 -5.70 1.02 17.05
C LEU A 616 -5.26 1.43 18.46
N GLU A 617 -5.61 0.64 19.49
CA GLU A 617 -5.13 0.84 20.85
C GLU A 617 -3.61 0.74 20.93
N GLY A 618 -3.02 -0.30 20.31
CA GLY A 618 -1.57 -0.49 20.25
C GLY A 618 -0.86 0.72 19.64
N ILE A 619 -1.37 1.23 18.52
CA ILE A 619 -0.80 2.41 17.84
C ILE A 619 -0.99 3.67 18.68
N GLY A 620 -2.12 3.83 19.36
CA GLY A 620 -2.36 4.92 20.30
C GLY A 620 -1.30 4.97 21.41
N TRP A 621 -0.96 3.80 21.97
CA TRP A 621 0.12 3.69 22.96
C TRP A 621 1.50 4.01 22.38
N GLU A 622 1.83 3.47 21.20
CA GLU A 622 3.11 3.70 20.52
C GLU A 622 3.33 5.17 20.17
N THR A 623 2.29 5.82 19.65
CA THR A 623 2.32 7.23 19.23
C THR A 623 2.13 8.21 20.38
N GLN A 624 1.88 7.72 21.60
CA GLN A 624 1.52 8.55 22.76
C GLN A 624 0.30 9.44 22.49
N THR A 625 -0.64 8.93 21.68
CA THR A 625 -1.89 9.59 21.31
C THR A 625 -2.94 9.21 22.35
N PRO A 626 -3.48 10.15 23.15
CA PRO A 626 -4.63 9.86 24.00
C PRO A 626 -5.80 9.37 23.14
N PHE A 627 -6.40 8.24 23.46
CA PHE A 627 -7.52 7.72 22.69
C PHE A 627 -8.78 7.49 23.53
N ILE A 628 -9.93 7.65 22.89
CA ILE A 628 -11.27 7.50 23.46
C ILE A 628 -12.04 6.54 22.58
N ILE A 629 -12.37 5.37 23.14
CA ILE A 629 -13.22 4.40 22.45
C ILE A 629 -14.67 4.73 22.80
N THR A 630 -15.49 5.01 21.80
CA THR A 630 -16.88 5.41 21.99
C THR A 630 -17.83 4.45 21.29
N SER A 631 -18.99 4.21 21.90
CA SER A 631 -20.05 3.39 21.32
C SER A 631 -21.40 4.10 21.47
N PRO A 632 -22.41 3.73 20.66
CA PRO A 632 -23.76 4.27 20.81
C PRO A 632 -24.29 4.15 22.24
N ASP A 633 -24.07 3.00 22.87
CA ASP A 633 -24.55 2.73 24.23
C ASP A 633 -23.83 3.63 25.25
N SER A 634 -22.50 3.75 25.15
CA SER A 634 -21.69 4.62 26.02
C SER A 634 -22.16 6.08 25.99
N ILE A 635 -22.42 6.62 24.79
CA ILE A 635 -22.84 8.02 24.63
C ILE A 635 -24.30 8.23 25.03
N MET A 636 -25.17 7.23 24.84
CA MET A 636 -26.57 7.30 25.28
C MET A 636 -26.71 7.24 26.81
N GLU A 637 -25.81 6.52 27.49
CA GLU A 637 -25.73 6.52 28.96
C GLU A 637 -25.30 7.89 29.50
N GLU A 638 -24.37 8.57 28.83
CA GLU A 638 -23.94 9.93 29.17
C GLU A 638 -25.01 10.98 28.84
N PHE A 639 -25.69 10.84 27.70
CA PHE A 639 -26.65 11.81 27.18
C PHE A 639 -28.00 11.16 26.83
N THR A 640 -28.91 11.14 27.80
CA THR A 640 -30.24 10.52 27.64
C THR A 640 -31.11 11.17 26.54
N GLU A 641 -30.84 12.42 26.19
CA GLU A 641 -31.48 13.17 25.11
C GLU A 641 -31.19 12.57 23.74
N LEU A 642 -29.98 12.04 23.52
CA LEU A 642 -29.61 11.37 22.26
C LEU A 642 -30.43 10.10 22.05
N ALA A 643 -30.74 9.35 23.11
CA ALA A 643 -31.60 8.17 23.03
C ALA A 643 -32.99 8.51 22.48
N LYS A 644 -33.54 9.68 22.85
CA LYS A 644 -34.82 10.17 22.33
C LYS A 644 -34.69 10.51 20.85
N ILE A 645 -33.61 11.18 20.44
CA ILE A 645 -33.38 11.57 19.05
C ILE A 645 -33.18 10.35 18.15
N PHE A 646 -32.39 9.36 18.56
CA PHE A 646 -32.22 8.12 17.81
C PHE A 646 -33.53 7.40 17.57
N LYS A 647 -34.45 7.43 18.55
CA LYS A 647 -35.78 6.88 18.42
C LYS A 647 -36.69 7.73 17.53
N CYS A 648 -36.68 9.06 17.69
CA CYS A 648 -37.53 9.99 16.94
C CYS A 648 -37.15 10.06 15.46
N LEU A 649 -35.87 10.10 15.14
CA LEU A 649 -35.37 10.17 13.76
C LEU A 649 -35.21 8.79 13.10
N ASN A 650 -35.46 7.71 13.85
CA ASN A 650 -35.27 6.33 13.42
C ASN A 650 -33.87 6.10 12.81
N ILE A 651 -32.84 6.49 13.57
CA ILE A 651 -31.44 6.42 13.11
C ILE A 651 -30.97 4.97 13.06
N GLU A 652 -30.34 4.58 11.96
CA GLU A 652 -29.78 3.23 11.77
C GLU A 652 -28.56 2.94 12.68
N PRO A 653 -28.29 1.68 13.07
CA PRO A 653 -27.22 1.34 14.02
C PRO A 653 -25.84 1.90 13.65
N HIS A 654 -25.46 1.86 12.38
CA HIS A 654 -24.19 2.40 11.90
C HIS A 654 -24.15 3.94 11.96
N GLN A 655 -25.29 4.61 11.74
CA GLN A 655 -25.38 6.06 11.89
C GLN A 655 -25.34 6.48 13.36
N LYS A 656 -25.88 5.67 14.29
CA LYS A 656 -25.71 5.92 15.73
C LYS A 656 -24.23 5.90 16.14
N ALA A 657 -23.45 4.96 15.58
CA ALA A 657 -22.01 4.88 15.82
C ALA A 657 -21.28 6.13 15.27
N ASN A 658 -21.60 6.55 14.04
CA ASN A 658 -21.08 7.80 13.47
C ASN A 658 -21.41 9.03 14.33
N ILE A 659 -22.65 9.11 14.85
CA ILE A 659 -23.06 10.21 15.74
C ILE A 659 -22.30 10.14 17.06
N ALA A 660 -22.11 8.95 17.65
CA ALA A 660 -21.32 8.78 18.87
C ALA A 660 -19.88 9.28 18.70
N CYS A 661 -19.23 8.97 17.56
CA CYS A 661 -17.90 9.50 17.23
C CYS A 661 -17.90 11.02 17.05
N ALA A 662 -18.89 11.58 16.36
CA ALA A 662 -19.01 13.03 16.19
C ALA A 662 -19.21 13.76 17.54
N VAL A 663 -20.08 13.23 18.40
CA VAL A 663 -20.34 13.79 19.74
C VAL A 663 -19.09 13.71 20.61
N ALA A 664 -18.38 12.57 20.62
CA ALA A 664 -17.13 12.40 21.35
C ALA A 664 -16.01 13.34 20.86
N ALA A 665 -15.97 13.64 19.56
CA ALA A 665 -15.05 14.62 19.00
C ALA A 665 -15.38 16.05 19.45
N LEU A 666 -16.66 16.41 19.56
CA LEU A 666 -17.10 17.73 20.05
C LEU A 666 -16.89 17.94 21.55
N GLN A 667 -16.79 16.86 22.34
CA GLN A 667 -16.44 16.91 23.76
C GLN A 667 -14.97 17.30 24.01
N GLN A 668 -14.12 17.25 22.98
CA GLN A 668 -12.72 17.61 23.13
C GLN A 668 -12.53 19.10 23.40
N LYS A 669 -11.48 19.42 24.15
CA LYS A 669 -11.17 20.81 24.52
C LYS A 669 -10.94 21.66 23.29
N GLY A 670 -11.40 22.90 23.38
CA GLY A 670 -11.18 23.87 22.33
C GLY A 670 -11.94 23.57 21.02
N ILE A 671 -12.98 22.73 20.99
CA ILE A 671 -13.83 22.60 19.80
C ILE A 671 -15.10 23.43 19.93
N LEU A 672 -15.80 23.30 21.05
CA LEU A 672 -16.98 24.10 21.37
C LEU A 672 -16.66 25.22 22.37
N PRO A 673 -17.42 26.35 22.34
CA PRO A 673 -17.34 27.37 23.37
C PRO A 673 -17.70 26.79 24.75
N SER A 674 -16.90 27.10 25.78
CA SER A 674 -17.06 26.53 27.13
C SER A 674 -18.42 26.83 27.78
N SER A 675 -19.11 27.87 27.32
CA SER A 675 -20.43 28.30 27.79
C SER A 675 -21.59 27.53 27.16
N LEU A 676 -21.35 26.74 26.12
CA LEU A 676 -22.40 26.07 25.34
C LEU A 676 -22.52 24.59 25.75
N PRO A 677 -23.65 24.15 26.33
CA PRO A 677 -23.84 22.76 26.69
C PRO A 677 -24.11 21.91 25.43
N LEU A 678 -23.29 20.87 25.21
CA LEU A 678 -23.43 19.96 24.06
C LEU A 678 -24.87 19.42 23.85
N PRO A 679 -25.65 19.08 24.90
CA PRO A 679 -27.02 18.61 24.73
C PRO A 679 -27.98 19.57 24.03
N SER A 680 -27.75 20.89 24.07
CA SER A 680 -28.61 21.84 23.34
C SER A 680 -28.45 21.74 21.84
N LEU A 681 -27.36 21.13 21.36
CA LEU A 681 -27.07 20.98 19.93
C LEU A 681 -27.72 19.73 19.32
N PHE A 682 -28.09 18.72 20.12
CA PHE A 682 -28.55 17.45 19.57
C PHE A 682 -29.83 17.56 18.72
N GLN A 683 -30.69 18.54 18.97
CA GLN A 683 -31.87 18.80 18.12
C GLN A 683 -31.52 19.20 16.68
N HIS A 684 -30.27 19.63 16.44
CA HIS A 684 -29.75 20.01 15.13
C HIS A 684 -29.07 18.85 14.39
N ILE A 685 -29.08 17.64 14.96
CA ILE A 685 -28.58 16.44 14.27
C ILE A 685 -29.51 16.16 13.06
N PRO A 686 -28.99 16.24 11.82
CA PRO A 686 -29.79 15.93 10.64
C PRO A 686 -30.12 14.44 10.59
N LYS A 687 -31.31 14.09 10.08
CA LYS A 687 -31.64 12.69 9.73
C LYS A 687 -30.69 12.13 8.66
N THR A 688 -30.29 12.98 7.71
CA THR A 688 -29.42 12.65 6.58
C THR A 688 -28.26 13.65 6.52
N PRO A 689 -27.04 13.28 6.96
CA PRO A 689 -25.95 14.23 7.16
C PRO A 689 -25.27 14.69 5.87
N ARG A 690 -25.51 14.03 4.73
CA ARG A 690 -24.85 14.33 3.45
C ARG A 690 -25.78 14.11 2.26
N LEU A 691 -25.56 14.87 1.19
CA LEU A 691 -26.18 14.63 -0.11
C LEU A 691 -25.78 13.24 -0.63
N GLY A 692 -26.75 12.53 -1.20
CA GLY A 692 -26.57 11.22 -1.80
C GLY A 692 -26.33 10.05 -0.83
N ARG A 693 -26.56 10.22 0.47
CA ARG A 693 -26.47 9.16 1.50
C ARG A 693 -27.78 9.07 2.27
N LEU A 694 -28.54 8.00 2.05
CA LEU A 694 -29.89 7.81 2.59
C LEU A 694 -30.81 9.03 2.35
N GLN A 695 -30.59 9.77 1.26
CA GLN A 695 -31.25 11.04 1.02
C GLN A 695 -32.66 10.81 0.47
N GLU A 696 -33.67 11.16 1.26
CA GLU A 696 -35.06 11.23 0.79
C GLU A 696 -35.30 12.57 0.09
N LEU A 697 -35.71 12.54 -1.19
CA LEU A 697 -36.13 13.74 -1.91
C LEU A 697 -37.28 13.46 -2.88
N SER A 698 -38.03 14.51 -3.21
CA SER A 698 -38.94 14.47 -4.35
C SER A 698 -38.16 14.74 -5.63
N LEU A 699 -38.35 13.89 -6.64
CA LEU A 699 -37.84 14.14 -7.99
C LEU A 699 -38.78 15.00 -8.83
N ASN A 700 -39.83 15.61 -8.28
CA ASN A 700 -40.61 16.57 -9.05
C ASN A 700 -39.75 17.82 -9.33
N PRO A 701 -39.60 18.29 -10.59
CA PRO A 701 -40.35 17.90 -11.80
C PRO A 701 -39.64 16.95 -12.77
N LEU A 702 -38.50 16.38 -12.41
CA LEU A 702 -37.79 15.38 -13.21
C LEU A 702 -38.68 14.18 -13.54
N ILE A 703 -39.45 13.67 -12.58
CA ILE A 703 -40.53 12.69 -12.80
C ILE A 703 -41.83 13.12 -12.11
N SER A 704 -42.97 12.66 -12.62
CA SER A 704 -44.31 13.00 -12.11
C SER A 704 -44.70 12.24 -10.83
N ARG A 705 -43.71 11.94 -9.98
CA ARG A 705 -43.89 11.23 -8.71
C ARG A 705 -44.02 12.24 -7.57
N SER A 706 -45.09 12.12 -6.77
CA SER A 706 -45.31 12.96 -5.58
C SER A 706 -44.62 12.40 -4.33
N GLN A 707 -44.49 11.08 -4.23
CA GLN A 707 -43.80 10.42 -3.12
C GLN A 707 -42.29 10.62 -3.22
N PRO A 708 -41.58 10.79 -2.08
CA PRO A 708 -40.13 10.86 -2.10
C PRO A 708 -39.53 9.53 -2.56
N ILE A 709 -38.31 9.62 -3.09
CA ILE A 709 -37.46 8.49 -3.42
C ILE A 709 -36.24 8.51 -2.50
N LEU A 710 -35.57 7.37 -2.37
CA LEU A 710 -34.32 7.27 -1.62
C LEU A 710 -33.12 7.28 -2.58
N LEU A 711 -32.18 8.20 -2.39
CA LEU A 711 -30.87 8.18 -3.05
C LEU A 711 -29.81 7.70 -2.07
N ASP A 712 -29.08 6.65 -2.42
CA ASP A 712 -27.93 6.20 -1.64
C ASP A 712 -26.80 5.70 -2.54
N GLY A 713 -25.67 6.42 -2.55
CA GLY A 713 -24.46 5.98 -3.25
C GLY A 713 -23.76 4.80 -2.56
N ALA A 714 -24.25 4.35 -1.39
CA ALA A 714 -23.73 3.18 -0.71
C ALA A 714 -24.15 1.87 -1.39
N HIS A 715 -23.38 0.85 -1.06
CA HIS A 715 -23.60 -0.55 -1.37
C HIS A 715 -24.28 -1.28 -0.20
N ASN A 716 -24.93 -0.55 0.73
CA ASN A 716 -25.27 -1.10 2.03
C ASN A 716 -26.57 -1.92 1.98
N PRO A 717 -26.51 -3.25 2.11
CA PRO A 717 -27.70 -4.11 2.12
C PRO A 717 -28.60 -3.89 3.34
N GLN A 718 -28.08 -3.30 4.43
CA GLN A 718 -28.79 -3.15 5.71
C GLN A 718 -29.99 -2.18 5.59
N SER A 719 -29.86 -1.09 4.83
CA SER A 719 -30.92 -0.09 4.65
C SER A 719 -32.14 -0.63 3.89
N ALA A 720 -31.93 -1.63 3.03
CA ALA A 720 -32.95 -2.22 2.17
C ALA A 720 -33.58 -3.50 2.74
N ARG A 721 -32.95 -4.09 3.77
CA ARG A 721 -33.42 -5.34 4.41
C ARG A 721 -34.81 -5.20 5.07
N VAL A 722 -35.23 -3.99 5.42
CA VAL A 722 -36.50 -3.72 6.13
C VAL A 722 -37.69 -3.52 5.19
N LEU A 723 -37.47 -3.28 3.89
CA LEU A 723 -38.54 -3.02 2.91
C LEU A 723 -39.02 -4.31 2.23
N CYS A 724 -40.33 -4.42 1.99
CA CYS A 724 -40.96 -5.45 1.16
C CYS A 724 -41.02 -4.96 -0.29
N SER A 725 -40.48 -5.74 -1.25
CA SER A 725 -40.45 -5.49 -2.71
C SER A 725 -40.11 -4.05 -3.10
N VAL A 726 -38.83 -3.81 -3.41
CA VAL A 726 -38.30 -2.48 -3.76
C VAL A 726 -38.10 -2.37 -5.27
N THR A 727 -38.39 -1.19 -5.83
CA THR A 727 -37.99 -0.84 -7.19
C THR A 727 -36.66 -0.08 -7.19
N TRP A 728 -35.68 -0.64 -7.87
CA TRP A 728 -34.29 -0.18 -7.89
C TRP A 728 -33.93 0.46 -9.22
N VAL A 729 -33.18 1.56 -9.17
CA VAL A 729 -32.42 2.08 -10.32
C VAL A 729 -30.93 2.01 -9.93
N ILE A 730 -30.16 1.19 -10.64
CA ILE A 730 -28.79 0.86 -10.23
C ILE A 730 -27.77 1.06 -11.35
N ALA A 731 -26.56 1.44 -10.94
CA ALA A 731 -25.35 1.40 -11.73
C ALA A 731 -24.18 0.98 -10.84
N ALA A 732 -23.07 0.54 -11.44
CA ALA A 732 -21.85 0.23 -10.71
C ALA A 732 -20.63 0.82 -11.41
N SER A 733 -19.60 1.19 -10.65
CA SER A 733 -18.31 1.60 -11.19
C SER A 733 -17.45 0.41 -11.58
N GLN A 734 -16.67 0.51 -12.66
CA GLN A 734 -15.71 -0.52 -13.08
C GLN A 734 -14.68 -0.80 -11.98
N GLY A 735 -14.29 -2.07 -11.85
CA GLY A 735 -13.34 -2.53 -10.83
C GLY A 735 -13.96 -2.94 -9.49
N LYS A 736 -15.29 -2.86 -9.33
CA LYS A 736 -16.00 -3.41 -8.17
C LYS A 736 -16.49 -4.84 -8.42
N ASN A 737 -16.55 -5.67 -7.38
CA ASN A 737 -17.21 -6.97 -7.42
C ASN A 737 -18.74 -6.78 -7.47
N THR A 738 -19.29 -6.66 -8.68
CA THR A 738 -20.72 -6.41 -8.91
C THR A 738 -21.61 -7.57 -8.45
N GLN A 739 -21.11 -8.79 -8.52
CA GLN A 739 -21.87 -9.97 -8.12
C GLN A 739 -22.10 -10.01 -6.60
N GLU A 740 -21.05 -9.79 -5.83
CA GLU A 740 -21.12 -9.68 -4.37
C GLU A 740 -21.97 -8.47 -3.94
N LEU A 741 -21.75 -7.32 -4.58
CA LEU A 741 -22.49 -6.08 -4.35
C LEU A 741 -24.01 -6.29 -4.43
N PHE A 742 -24.50 -6.83 -5.55
CA PHE A 742 -25.94 -6.94 -5.79
C PHE A 742 -26.57 -8.16 -5.14
N ASN A 743 -25.81 -9.25 -4.88
CA ASN A 743 -26.28 -10.38 -4.07
C ASN A 743 -26.70 -9.96 -2.66
N CYS A 744 -25.98 -9.00 -2.07
CA CYS A 744 -26.32 -8.51 -0.75
C CYS A 744 -27.54 -7.57 -0.77
N MET A 745 -27.73 -6.80 -1.85
CA MET A 745 -28.73 -5.73 -1.94
C MET A 745 -30.10 -6.20 -2.42
N LEU A 746 -30.16 -7.06 -3.45
CA LEU A 746 -31.38 -7.42 -4.15
C LEU A 746 -32.09 -8.60 -3.48
N LYS A 747 -33.43 -8.57 -3.48
CA LYS A 747 -34.28 -9.64 -2.94
C LYS A 747 -35.22 -10.21 -3.99
N PRO A 748 -35.71 -11.46 -3.81
CA PRO A 748 -36.81 -11.99 -4.60
C PRO A 748 -38.02 -11.05 -4.61
N GLY A 749 -38.61 -10.84 -5.79
CA GLY A 749 -39.73 -9.92 -5.97
C GLY A 749 -39.38 -8.44 -6.10
N ASP A 750 -38.10 -8.06 -6.10
CA ASP A 750 -37.67 -6.70 -6.42
C ASP A 750 -37.78 -6.41 -7.94
N ASN A 751 -37.92 -5.13 -8.30
CA ASN A 751 -37.86 -4.66 -9.69
C ASN A 751 -36.55 -3.88 -9.90
N VAL A 752 -35.86 -4.08 -11.02
CA VAL A 752 -34.52 -3.51 -11.23
C VAL A 752 -34.37 -2.87 -12.61
N ALA A 753 -34.13 -1.56 -12.64
CA ALA A 753 -33.63 -0.85 -13.81
C ALA A 753 -32.11 -0.72 -13.72
N VAL A 754 -31.39 -1.21 -14.73
CA VAL A 754 -29.94 -1.02 -14.84
C VAL A 754 -29.63 0.12 -15.81
N VAL A 755 -28.74 1.02 -15.37
CA VAL A 755 -28.31 2.22 -16.11
C VAL A 755 -26.80 2.37 -16.07
N GLN A 756 -26.28 3.23 -16.94
CA GLN A 756 -24.90 3.68 -16.95
C GLN A 756 -24.85 5.15 -16.54
N PHE A 757 -23.98 5.48 -15.60
CA PHE A 757 -23.71 6.88 -15.25
C PHE A 757 -22.68 7.49 -16.23
N GLY A 758 -22.74 8.81 -16.41
CA GLY A 758 -21.93 9.57 -17.36
C GLY A 758 -20.47 9.77 -16.93
N PRO A 759 -19.65 10.45 -17.77
CA PRO A 759 -18.28 10.80 -17.41
C PRO A 759 -18.26 11.73 -16.18
N VAL A 760 -17.30 11.49 -15.28
CA VAL A 760 -17.14 12.24 -14.03
C VAL A 760 -16.07 13.32 -14.20
N ASP A 761 -16.41 14.57 -13.87
CA ASP A 761 -15.49 15.70 -14.01
C ASP A 761 -14.22 15.51 -13.17
N GLY A 762 -13.06 15.78 -13.74
CA GLY A 762 -11.76 15.58 -13.08
C GLY A 762 -11.39 14.14 -12.71
N MET A 763 -12.19 13.12 -13.07
CA MET A 763 -11.94 11.71 -12.74
C MET A 763 -12.13 10.77 -13.96
N PRO A 764 -11.32 10.89 -15.03
CA PRO A 764 -11.48 10.11 -16.27
C PRO A 764 -11.23 8.60 -16.12
N TRP A 765 -10.65 8.17 -14.99
CA TRP A 765 -10.46 6.76 -14.64
C TRP A 765 -11.72 6.11 -14.05
N VAL A 766 -12.70 6.90 -13.60
CA VAL A 766 -13.99 6.38 -13.11
C VAL A 766 -14.89 6.14 -14.30
N ARG A 767 -15.28 4.88 -14.51
CA ARG A 767 -16.14 4.45 -15.61
C ARG A 767 -17.30 3.61 -15.08
N SER A 768 -18.46 3.71 -15.73
CA SER A 768 -19.59 2.82 -15.45
C SER A 768 -19.30 1.41 -16.00
N VAL A 769 -19.78 0.39 -15.30
CA VAL A 769 -19.96 -0.95 -15.88
C VAL A 769 -21.03 -0.85 -16.96
N GLU A 770 -20.88 -1.62 -18.03
CA GLU A 770 -21.88 -1.67 -19.10
C GLU A 770 -23.20 -2.23 -18.54
N SER A 771 -24.30 -1.53 -18.78
CA SER A 771 -25.61 -1.89 -18.25
C SER A 771 -26.08 -3.28 -18.69
N ALA A 772 -25.69 -3.73 -19.89
CA ALA A 772 -25.95 -5.09 -20.38
C ALA A 772 -25.22 -6.16 -19.54
N GLU A 773 -23.98 -5.88 -19.11
CA GLU A 773 -23.22 -6.74 -18.21
C GLU A 773 -23.88 -6.76 -16.81
N LEU A 774 -24.27 -5.59 -16.30
CA LEU A 774 -25.01 -5.50 -15.03
C LEU A 774 -26.33 -6.28 -15.05
N LEU A 775 -27.07 -6.26 -16.16
CA LEU A 775 -28.31 -7.02 -16.30
C LEU A 775 -28.05 -8.53 -16.15
N SER A 776 -26.94 -9.02 -16.71
CA SER A 776 -26.54 -10.42 -16.59
C SER A 776 -26.18 -10.80 -15.15
N VAL A 777 -25.46 -9.92 -14.44
CA VAL A 777 -25.11 -10.09 -13.03
C VAL A 777 -26.37 -10.15 -12.18
N VAL A 778 -27.26 -9.17 -12.32
CA VAL A 778 -28.55 -9.09 -11.61
C VAL A 778 -29.39 -10.36 -11.84
N SER A 779 -29.43 -10.87 -13.07
CA SER A 779 -30.15 -12.11 -13.42
C SER A 779 -29.52 -13.37 -12.80
N SER A 780 -28.19 -13.39 -12.65
CA SER A 780 -27.46 -14.51 -12.04
C SER A 780 -27.53 -14.52 -10.50
N CYS A 781 -27.67 -13.35 -9.88
CA CYS A 781 -27.77 -13.19 -8.42
C CYS A 781 -29.00 -13.89 -7.82
N THR A 782 -30.02 -14.17 -8.65
CA THR A 782 -31.28 -14.77 -8.20
C THR A 782 -31.42 -16.25 -8.53
N SER A 783 -30.49 -16.86 -9.26
CA SER A 783 -30.58 -18.26 -9.74
C SER A 783 -29.70 -19.27 -9.01
N SER A 784 -28.95 -18.87 -7.98
CA SER A 784 -27.86 -19.66 -7.34
C SER A 784 -28.19 -20.29 -5.97
N SER A 785 -29.39 -20.83 -5.75
CA SER A 785 -29.63 -21.73 -4.62
C SER A 785 -30.25 -23.05 -5.06
N SER A 786 -29.49 -24.13 -4.91
CA SER A 786 -29.87 -25.53 -5.18
C SER A 786 -30.76 -26.12 -4.08
N ASP A 787 -31.77 -25.38 -3.62
CA ASP A 787 -32.84 -25.89 -2.77
C ASP A 787 -34.15 -25.84 -3.56
N SER A 788 -34.88 -26.94 -3.52
CA SER A 788 -36.05 -27.26 -4.33
C SER A 788 -37.31 -26.47 -3.97
N ASP A 789 -37.20 -25.18 -3.71
CA ASP A 789 -38.33 -24.28 -3.50
C ASP A 789 -38.33 -23.23 -4.61
N SER A 790 -39.20 -23.44 -5.60
CA SER A 790 -39.43 -22.51 -6.71
C SER A 790 -40.04 -21.21 -6.16
N THR A 791 -39.23 -20.17 -5.92
CA THR A 791 -39.63 -18.73 -5.87
C THR A 791 -38.47 -17.83 -5.41
N ARG A 792 -37.41 -17.72 -6.22
CA ARG A 792 -36.43 -16.62 -6.07
C ARG A 792 -36.20 -15.91 -7.41
N GLU A 793 -37.26 -15.48 -8.08
CA GLU A 793 -37.11 -14.64 -9.29
C GLU A 793 -37.38 -13.17 -8.95
N LEU A 794 -36.64 -12.27 -9.61
CA LEU A 794 -36.98 -10.84 -9.64
C LEU A 794 -38.34 -10.65 -10.30
N ALA A 795 -39.08 -9.62 -9.89
CA ALA A 795 -40.38 -9.34 -10.49
C ALA A 795 -40.22 -8.83 -11.93
N GLN A 796 -39.34 -7.85 -12.15
CA GLN A 796 -38.99 -7.33 -13.48
C GLN A 796 -37.56 -6.78 -13.48
N SER A 797 -36.83 -6.96 -14.58
CA SER A 797 -35.51 -6.33 -14.79
C SER A 797 -35.39 -5.77 -16.21
N LYS A 798 -34.86 -4.55 -16.37
CA LYS A 798 -34.75 -3.89 -17.68
C LYS A 798 -33.50 -3.01 -17.80
N ASP A 799 -32.89 -3.02 -18.99
CA ASP A 799 -31.75 -2.19 -19.35
C ASP A 799 -32.18 -0.90 -20.05
N PHE A 800 -31.60 0.22 -19.62
CA PHE A 800 -31.85 1.56 -20.13
C PHE A 800 -30.57 2.25 -20.66
N GLY A 801 -29.41 1.60 -20.63
CA GLY A 801 -28.16 2.22 -21.02
C GLY A 801 -27.90 3.52 -20.27
N GLY A 802 -27.54 4.59 -20.98
CA GLY A 802 -27.34 5.92 -20.41
C GLY A 802 -28.61 6.75 -20.18
N ASP A 803 -29.81 6.23 -20.45
CA ASP A 803 -31.06 7.00 -20.31
C ASP A 803 -31.66 6.87 -18.90
N ILE A 804 -31.09 7.66 -17.97
CA ILE A 804 -31.47 7.67 -16.55
C ILE A 804 -32.93 8.16 -16.36
N VAL A 805 -33.41 9.08 -17.18
CA VAL A 805 -34.76 9.64 -17.04
C VAL A 805 -35.81 8.59 -17.37
N SER A 806 -35.67 7.90 -18.51
CA SER A 806 -36.56 6.80 -18.89
C SER A 806 -36.54 5.65 -17.87
N ALA A 807 -35.38 5.37 -17.27
CA ALA A 807 -35.26 4.38 -16.20
C ALA A 807 -36.06 4.78 -14.94
N LEU A 808 -35.99 6.05 -14.53
CA LEU A 808 -36.75 6.58 -13.39
C LEU A 808 -38.26 6.61 -13.66
N GLU A 809 -38.69 6.96 -14.88
CA GLU A 809 -40.10 6.94 -15.27
C GLU A 809 -40.68 5.52 -15.26
N TRP A 810 -39.93 4.56 -15.82
CA TRP A 810 -40.32 3.15 -15.78
C TRP A 810 -40.35 2.62 -14.35
N ALA A 811 -39.35 2.96 -13.53
CA ALA A 811 -39.29 2.55 -12.13
C ALA A 811 -40.50 3.10 -11.34
N ASP A 812 -40.92 4.34 -11.60
CA ASP A 812 -42.12 4.92 -10.97
C ASP A 812 -43.39 4.18 -11.42
N GLU A 813 -43.54 3.88 -12.71
CA GLU A 813 -44.68 3.12 -13.25
C GLU A 813 -44.78 1.71 -12.65
N VAL A 814 -43.68 0.97 -12.61
CA VAL A 814 -43.64 -0.39 -12.05
C VAL A 814 -43.84 -0.38 -10.54
N SER A 815 -43.33 0.63 -9.83
CA SER A 815 -43.58 0.77 -8.39
C SER A 815 -45.06 0.91 -8.04
N LYS A 816 -45.89 1.43 -8.95
CA LYS A 816 -47.35 1.56 -8.76
C LYS A 816 -48.09 0.25 -8.99
N GLN A 817 -47.52 -0.70 -9.74
CA GLN A 817 -48.14 -1.99 -10.04
C GLN A 817 -48.04 -2.98 -8.88
N GLY A 818 -47.04 -2.83 -7.99
CA GLY A 818 -46.82 -3.70 -6.82
C GLY A 818 -47.57 -3.30 -5.54
N GLY A 819 -48.12 -2.08 -5.46
CA GLY A 819 -48.88 -1.60 -4.31
C GLY A 819 -50.33 -2.12 -4.33
N GLY A 820 -50.57 -3.29 -3.74
CA GLY A 820 -51.90 -3.93 -3.75
C GLY A 820 -53.05 -3.00 -3.35
N GLU A 821 -54.22 -3.13 -4.02
CA GLU A 821 -55.56 -2.48 -3.89
C GLU A 821 -55.70 -1.00 -3.44
N SER A 822 -54.62 -0.33 -3.02
CA SER A 822 -54.59 0.99 -2.39
C SER A 822 -54.04 2.08 -3.31
N GLY A 823 -53.44 1.73 -4.45
CA GLY A 823 -52.99 2.69 -5.47
C GLY A 823 -51.82 3.59 -5.03
N GLU A 824 -51.17 3.30 -3.90
CA GLU A 824 -49.99 4.02 -3.44
C GLU A 824 -48.73 3.50 -4.13
N SER A 825 -47.89 4.40 -4.64
CA SER A 825 -46.63 4.04 -5.30
C SER A 825 -45.67 3.39 -4.31
N GLY A 826 -45.16 2.19 -4.65
CA GLY A 826 -44.19 1.46 -3.85
C GLY A 826 -42.83 2.18 -3.68
N PRO A 827 -41.94 1.68 -2.80
CA PRO A 827 -40.65 2.30 -2.53
C PRO A 827 -39.74 2.27 -3.77
N LEU A 828 -39.13 3.41 -4.08
CA LEU A 828 -38.19 3.59 -5.20
C LEU A 828 -36.83 4.04 -4.66
N VAL A 829 -35.76 3.35 -5.07
CA VAL A 829 -34.40 3.58 -4.59
C VAL A 829 -33.42 3.69 -5.75
N VAL A 830 -32.58 4.73 -5.74
CA VAL A 830 -31.44 4.87 -6.66
C VAL A 830 -30.16 4.53 -5.89
N ALA A 831 -29.42 3.53 -6.35
CA ALA A 831 -28.26 3.01 -5.61
C ALA A 831 -27.16 2.38 -6.48
N GLY A 832 -26.15 1.79 -5.83
CA GLY A 832 -25.05 1.05 -6.46
C GLY A 832 -23.84 1.92 -6.84
N SER A 833 -24.06 3.20 -7.15
CA SER A 833 -22.98 4.15 -7.43
C SER A 833 -23.34 5.56 -6.98
N LEU A 834 -22.43 6.20 -6.25
CA LEU A 834 -22.54 7.62 -5.89
C LEU A 834 -22.57 8.53 -7.13
N TYR A 835 -21.96 8.10 -8.23
CA TYR A 835 -21.95 8.84 -9.50
C TYR A 835 -23.30 8.78 -10.23
N LEU A 836 -24.08 7.70 -10.06
CA LEU A 836 -25.46 7.66 -10.53
C LEU A 836 -26.33 8.65 -9.74
N VAL A 837 -26.16 8.69 -8.42
CA VAL A 837 -26.85 9.65 -7.56
C VAL A 837 -26.52 11.10 -7.97
N ALA A 838 -25.26 11.38 -8.31
CA ALA A 838 -24.83 12.67 -8.85
C ALA A 838 -25.55 13.05 -10.15
N ASP A 839 -25.65 12.13 -11.11
CA ASP A 839 -26.33 12.38 -12.38
C ASP A 839 -27.82 12.69 -12.18
N VAL A 840 -28.51 11.96 -11.29
CA VAL A 840 -29.91 12.24 -10.93
C VAL A 840 -30.07 13.64 -10.32
N LEU A 841 -29.17 14.04 -9.42
CA LEU A 841 -29.20 15.36 -8.81
C LEU A 841 -28.90 16.47 -9.83
N ARG A 842 -27.96 16.26 -10.74
CA ARG A 842 -27.63 17.20 -11.83
C ARG A 842 -28.82 17.42 -12.76
N LEU A 843 -29.48 16.34 -13.18
CA LEU A 843 -30.70 16.41 -13.99
C LEU A 843 -31.82 17.19 -13.29
N LEU A 844 -32.00 16.97 -11.99
CA LEU A 844 -32.99 17.71 -11.20
C LEU A 844 -32.65 19.21 -11.11
N GLN A 845 -31.38 19.56 -10.87
CA GLN A 845 -30.91 20.95 -10.84
C GLN A 845 -31.10 21.65 -12.18
N GLU A 846 -30.75 21.00 -13.30
CA GLU A 846 -30.92 21.55 -14.64
C GLU A 846 -32.37 21.92 -14.95
N ILE A 847 -33.32 21.04 -14.59
CA ILE A 847 -34.74 21.30 -14.83
C ILE A 847 -35.25 22.43 -13.92
N ASN A 848 -34.81 22.47 -12.67
CA ASN A 848 -35.17 23.54 -11.74
C ASN A 848 -34.63 24.90 -12.20
N ASN A 849 -33.38 24.95 -12.69
CA ASN A 849 -32.78 26.16 -13.25
C ASN A 849 -33.50 26.62 -14.52
N LYS A 850 -33.90 25.69 -15.41
CA LYS A 850 -34.72 25.99 -16.59
C LYS A 850 -36.07 26.60 -16.17
N LYS A 851 -36.75 26.06 -15.17
CA LYS A 851 -38.02 26.63 -14.65
C LYS A 851 -37.84 28.01 -14.02
N ALA A 852 -36.78 28.20 -13.23
CA ALA A 852 -36.45 29.49 -12.61
C ALA A 852 -36.17 30.58 -13.65
N ASN A 853 -35.43 30.25 -14.72
CA ASN A 853 -35.19 31.16 -15.84
C ASN A 853 -36.46 31.50 -16.63
N VAL A 854 -37.38 30.54 -16.80
CA VAL A 854 -38.68 30.79 -17.44
C VAL A 854 -39.56 31.70 -16.57
N GLN A 855 -39.64 31.48 -15.25
CA GLN A 855 -40.38 32.35 -14.32
C GLN A 855 -39.73 33.74 -14.20
N GLY A 856 -38.40 33.83 -14.13
CA GLY A 856 -37.66 35.09 -14.09
C GLY A 856 -37.84 35.93 -15.36
N ASN A 857 -37.83 35.29 -16.54
CA ASN A 857 -38.18 35.97 -17.79
C ASN A 857 -39.64 36.44 -17.82
N THR A 858 -40.56 35.70 -17.20
CA THR A 858 -41.98 36.10 -17.13
C THR A 858 -42.18 37.30 -16.20
N VAL A 859 -41.50 37.35 -15.05
CA VAL A 859 -41.52 38.51 -14.14
C VAL A 859 -40.83 39.72 -14.77
N THR A 860 -39.73 39.51 -15.49
CA THR A 860 -39.02 40.59 -16.20
C THR A 860 -39.85 41.13 -17.36
N GLN A 861 -40.55 40.27 -18.11
CA GLN A 861 -41.52 40.68 -19.13
C GLN A 861 -42.74 41.39 -18.53
N LEU A 862 -43.26 40.93 -17.38
CA LEU A 862 -44.33 41.61 -16.66
C LEU A 862 -43.89 42.98 -16.13
N LEU A 863 -42.67 43.12 -15.60
CA LEU A 863 -42.09 44.40 -15.19
C LEU A 863 -41.87 45.32 -16.39
N HIS A 864 -41.48 44.78 -17.55
CA HIS A 864 -41.33 45.55 -18.78
C HIS A 864 -42.68 46.02 -19.33
N LEU A 865 -43.72 45.18 -19.27
CA LEU A 865 -45.12 45.54 -19.59
C LEU A 865 -45.69 46.54 -18.58
N PHE A 866 -45.36 46.41 -17.30
CA PHE A 866 -45.76 47.35 -16.24
C PHE A 866 -45.09 48.71 -16.44
N TRP A 867 -43.82 48.73 -16.84
CA TRP A 867 -43.08 49.94 -17.18
C TRP A 867 -43.63 50.63 -18.44
N GLU A 868 -43.99 49.88 -19.49
CA GLU A 868 -44.67 50.46 -20.66
C GLU A 868 -46.07 51.00 -20.34
N LEU A 869 -46.82 50.32 -19.45
CA LEU A 869 -48.13 50.80 -18.97
C LEU A 869 -48.03 52.09 -18.14
N ILE A 870 -46.98 52.23 -17.32
CA ILE A 870 -46.70 53.48 -16.57
C ILE A 870 -46.25 54.58 -17.54
N ALA A 871 -45.36 54.27 -18.50
CA ALA A 871 -44.88 55.22 -19.49
C ALA A 871 -46.00 55.76 -20.40
N HIS A 872 -47.04 54.96 -20.69
CA HIS A 872 -48.19 55.39 -21.48
C HIS A 872 -49.28 56.14 -20.70
N ARG A 873 -49.24 56.16 -19.35
CA ARG A 873 -50.23 56.89 -18.52
C ARG A 873 -49.71 58.21 -17.94
N ILE A 874 -48.44 58.54 -18.13
CA ILE A 874 -47.89 59.84 -17.68
C ILE A 874 -47.98 60.83 -18.85
N THR A 875 -49.10 61.57 -18.91
CA THR A 875 -49.20 62.79 -19.73
C THR A 875 -48.69 63.98 -18.94
N PHE A 876 -47.56 64.53 -19.36
CA PHE A 876 -47.03 65.78 -18.82
C PHE A 876 -47.93 66.96 -19.24
N SER A 877 -48.61 67.58 -18.27
CA SER A 877 -49.16 68.93 -18.41
C SER A 877 -48.07 69.95 -17.98
N PRO A 878 -47.80 71.03 -18.73
CA PRO A 878 -46.63 71.88 -18.50
C PRO A 878 -46.67 72.76 -17.23
N ASP A 879 -47.78 72.84 -16.49
CA ASP A 879 -48.02 73.94 -15.55
C ASP A 879 -48.38 73.54 -14.09
N SER A 880 -47.86 72.44 -13.55
CA SER A 880 -48.04 72.16 -12.10
C SER A 880 -46.87 71.42 -11.45
N GLU A 881 -46.16 72.10 -10.54
CA GLU A 881 -45.25 71.49 -9.57
C GLU A 881 -46.04 70.76 -8.47
N VAL A 882 -46.54 69.55 -8.74
CA VAL A 882 -46.67 68.42 -7.79
C VAL A 882 -47.12 67.21 -8.61
N ILE A 883 -46.32 66.13 -8.60
CA ILE A 883 -46.73 64.81 -9.09
C ILE A 883 -47.48 64.12 -7.94
N GLN A 884 -48.78 63.86 -8.09
CA GLN A 884 -49.45 62.81 -7.31
C GLN A 884 -49.43 61.51 -8.13
N ILE A 885 -48.92 60.44 -7.49
CA ILE A 885 -48.85 59.08 -8.04
C ILE A 885 -50.24 58.45 -8.09
#